data_AF-A0A7J4QMP1-F1
#
_entry.id   AF-A0A7J4QMP1-F1
#
_cell.length_a   1.000
_cell.length_b   1.000
_cell.length_c   1.000
_cell.angle_alpha   90.00
_cell.angle_beta   90.00
_cell.angle_gamma   90.00
#
_symmetry.space_group_name_H-M   'P 1'
#
loop_
_entity.id
_entity.type
_entity.pdbx_description
1 polymer ?
#
loop_
_entity_poly.entity_id
_entity_poly.type
_entity_poly.pdbx_seq_one_letter_code
_entity_poly.pdbx_strand_id
1 'polypeptide(L)'
;QWNDFDGDGYGDNASLGANNPDHFPTLIFAAVDDDRDGVPDEWTSFYNPTNGSAGLNLDGCLNAFGNSTTGLGEDEQGNTVQVPLYGCPDTDGDGRANQDDAFPLEPTQTTDTDGDGFGDNIGGVDGDECYLQPGVEDGTPLIAGGTGRGCPQFNDLDGDGVGDDDDACPSTEAGATVDAVGCALNQLDSDNDGVNDEDDRCPATVDFRTADAYGCDTQQQNVDSDEDGVRDADDLCPNTPTADAADATGCAASQRDTDGDGVTDADDLCPASKPGFPVDSTGCLDETACEDDLDGDDVSGCPAWEEGDNGLRVNQTGDAFPLESTQWNDTDGDGYGDEPDGFQADACPLEAGTSVRSLANNLDHFGCPDDGDGYVDEPFPEDPSQWLDDDQDGLGDNATGTNPDLCPGTALGDRNRVDANGCAPIQRDTDGDGVNDEFDQCPTVPLGDDGFADGCPAVGQGDDTEGIELFGQPLMVVVGGGVGGLFGLLLLLIVVRRVLRSSDDDDDDEDDEWFDDEDDDEPVRTPARRREPAVRETKPMPKARAPVAASGPPGGGPPGRKGPPGGGPPGRKAPSAGGPPKSQPQRSKPAVAAKKPVSEPAAPKKAGRRRIEPNAAAEDDGASGGPTRRRAKVNVDLSMFEDSQTADRNAAVSWVVDELGGGGVERTILMQLQSTGWSAEQSRAILDLASAGRSGRD
;
A
#
# COMPACT_ATOMS: atom_id res chain seq x y z
N GLN A 1 42.42 31.45 28.43
CA GLN A 1 43.64 31.20 29.22
C GLN A 1 44.32 32.50 29.74
N TRP A 2 43.72 33.19 30.73
CA TRP A 2 44.44 34.09 31.66
C TRP A 2 44.37 33.62 33.12
N ASN A 3 43.37 32.77 33.38
CA ASN A 3 43.19 31.95 34.55
C ASN A 3 42.82 30.54 34.01
N ASP A 4 43.02 29.56 34.88
CA ASP A 4 42.76 28.13 34.78
C ASP A 4 42.57 27.75 36.27
N PHE A 5 41.33 27.46 36.67
CA PHE A 5 40.96 27.46 38.09
C PHE A 5 41.19 26.11 38.80
N ASP A 6 41.01 25.00 38.10
CA ASP A 6 41.15 23.64 38.63
C ASP A 6 42.39 22.88 38.11
N GLY A 7 43.00 23.32 37.01
CA GLY A 7 44.31 22.88 36.54
C GLY A 7 44.30 21.93 35.34
N ASP A 8 43.25 21.94 34.52
CA ASP A 8 43.06 21.00 33.41
C ASP A 8 43.83 21.38 32.12
N GLY A 9 44.17 22.67 31.95
CA GLY A 9 44.85 23.22 30.78
C GLY A 9 43.95 23.90 29.74
N TYR A 10 42.64 24.00 29.98
CA TYR A 10 41.72 24.85 29.23
C TYR A 10 41.76 26.26 29.86
N GLY A 11 40.67 27.03 29.92
CA GLY A 11 40.72 28.28 30.70
C GLY A 11 39.49 29.15 30.66
N ASP A 12 39.07 29.58 31.86
CA ASP A 12 37.77 30.12 32.25
C ASP A 12 37.36 31.50 31.67
N ASN A 13 37.85 31.87 30.48
CA ASN A 13 37.37 33.04 29.73
C ASN A 13 36.57 32.66 28.47
N ALA A 14 35.25 32.55 28.62
CA ALA A 14 34.24 32.40 27.56
C ALA A 14 34.10 33.65 26.65
N SER A 15 35.22 34.19 26.17
CA SER A 15 35.29 35.30 25.23
C SER A 15 35.45 34.75 23.80
N LEU A 16 34.55 35.12 22.89
CA LEU A 16 34.63 34.84 21.45
C LEU A 16 36.08 35.00 20.92
N GLY A 17 36.64 33.90 20.39
CA GLY A 17 38.03 33.84 19.93
C GLY A 17 39.07 33.46 20.99
N ALA A 18 38.67 32.79 22.08
CA ALA A 18 39.59 32.10 22.97
C ALA A 18 40.01 30.74 22.36
N ASN A 19 41.30 30.40 22.46
CA ASN A 19 41.78 29.03 22.23
C ASN A 19 41.58 28.23 23.53
N ASN A 20 41.00 27.03 23.45
CA ASN A 20 40.52 26.24 24.59
C ASN A 20 39.78 27.11 25.62
N PRO A 21 38.53 27.53 25.33
CA PRO A 21 37.64 27.96 26.40
C PRO A 21 37.38 26.77 27.34
N ASP A 22 37.11 27.08 28.61
CA ASP A 22 36.62 26.13 29.61
C ASP A 22 35.20 26.56 29.99
N HIS A 23 34.27 25.61 29.90
CA HIS A 23 32.85 25.79 30.18
C HIS A 23 32.45 25.22 31.55
N PHE A 24 33.28 24.38 32.18
CA PHE A 24 33.06 23.76 33.49
C PHE A 24 34.15 24.14 34.52
N PRO A 25 34.34 25.44 34.86
CA PRO A 25 35.53 26.01 35.53
C PRO A 25 35.68 25.71 37.03
N THR A 26 35.27 24.50 37.44
CA THR A 26 35.50 23.89 38.76
C THR A 26 35.65 22.36 38.69
N LEU A 27 35.61 21.75 37.49
CA LEU A 27 35.52 20.31 37.24
C LEU A 27 36.63 19.85 36.27
N ILE A 28 37.88 19.77 36.75
CA ILE A 28 39.11 19.37 36.02
C ILE A 28 39.01 18.20 35.00
N PHE A 29 37.96 17.39 35.05
CA PHE A 29 37.70 16.24 34.17
C PHE A 29 36.74 16.54 33.00
N ALA A 30 36.14 17.73 32.90
CA ALA A 30 35.23 18.17 31.84
C ALA A 30 35.54 19.63 31.47
N ALA A 31 35.44 20.02 30.19
CA ALA A 31 35.84 21.37 29.75
C ALA A 31 35.19 21.87 28.45
N VAL A 32 34.90 20.95 27.50
CA VAL A 32 34.27 21.23 26.21
C VAL A 32 32.77 21.04 26.32
N ASP A 33 32.03 21.97 25.72
CA ASP A 33 30.56 22.10 25.67
C ASP A 33 30.26 23.10 24.53
N ASP A 34 30.42 22.65 23.28
CA ASP A 34 30.52 23.57 22.13
C ASP A 34 29.18 24.29 21.81
N ASP A 35 28.03 23.65 22.08
CA ASP A 35 26.69 24.22 21.86
C ASP A 35 26.10 25.00 23.06
N ARG A 36 26.52 24.69 24.30
CA ARG A 36 26.17 25.35 25.57
C ARG A 36 24.89 24.89 26.27
N ASP A 37 24.53 23.62 26.16
CA ASP A 37 23.48 23.00 26.98
C ASP A 37 23.89 22.83 28.46
N GLY A 38 25.18 22.62 28.73
CA GLY A 38 25.75 22.36 30.05
C GLY A 38 26.04 20.89 30.36
N VAL A 39 26.09 20.03 29.35
CA VAL A 39 26.58 18.64 29.37
C VAL A 39 27.91 18.61 28.58
N PRO A 40 28.95 17.90 29.06
CA PRO A 40 30.26 17.92 28.40
C PRO A 40 30.36 17.00 27.18
N ASP A 41 30.91 17.51 26.08
CA ASP A 41 31.21 16.75 24.85
C ASP A 41 32.23 15.62 25.08
N GLU A 42 33.32 15.95 25.78
CA GLU A 42 34.42 15.02 26.06
C GLU A 42 34.95 15.12 27.49
N TRP A 43 35.38 13.97 28.03
CA TRP A 43 36.14 13.92 29.28
C TRP A 43 37.60 14.29 29.04
N THR A 44 38.13 15.24 29.83
CA THR A 44 39.56 15.59 29.76
C THR A 44 40.45 14.45 30.26
N SER A 45 41.76 14.55 29.98
CA SER A 45 42.77 13.55 30.41
C SER A 45 42.90 13.33 31.94
N PHE A 46 42.18 14.09 32.77
CA PHE A 46 42.13 13.93 34.23
C PHE A 46 40.96 13.07 34.72
N TYR A 47 40.02 12.70 33.84
CA TYR A 47 38.92 11.80 34.16
C TYR A 47 39.40 10.43 34.64
N ASN A 48 38.70 9.85 35.60
CA ASN A 48 38.94 8.50 36.08
C ASN A 48 37.63 7.91 36.66
N PRO A 49 37.20 6.70 36.25
CA PRO A 49 35.97 6.08 36.78
C PRO A 49 36.03 5.81 38.30
N THR A 50 37.20 5.84 38.92
CA THR A 50 37.37 5.74 40.39
C THR A 50 37.05 7.06 41.12
N ASN A 51 37.16 8.20 40.44
CA ASN A 51 36.81 9.52 40.99
C ASN A 51 35.34 9.88 40.70
N GLY A 52 34.78 9.35 39.60
CA GLY A 52 33.42 9.63 39.14
C GLY A 52 33.31 10.96 38.38
N SER A 53 32.26 11.09 37.57
CA SER A 53 31.91 12.28 36.77
C SER A 53 31.24 13.42 37.57
N ALA A 54 31.28 13.36 38.90
CA ALA A 54 30.47 14.15 39.83
C ALA A 54 28.93 14.12 39.60
N GLY A 55 28.42 13.27 38.71
CA GLY A 55 27.00 13.21 38.33
C GLY A 55 26.67 13.86 36.98
N LEU A 56 27.67 14.35 36.24
CA LEU A 56 27.53 14.63 34.81
C LEU A 56 27.63 13.31 34.01
N ASN A 57 27.10 13.31 32.79
CA ASN A 57 27.36 12.31 31.77
C ASN A 57 28.02 13.00 30.56
N LEU A 58 28.37 12.27 29.51
CA LEU A 58 28.72 12.92 28.24
C LEU A 58 27.43 13.28 27.48
N ASP A 59 27.54 14.29 26.63
CA ASP A 59 26.51 14.62 25.65
C ASP A 59 26.47 13.55 24.54
N GLY A 60 25.26 13.23 24.09
CA GLY A 60 25.02 12.35 22.94
C GLY A 60 24.94 13.09 21.60
N CYS A 61 24.73 14.41 21.60
CA CYS A 61 24.33 15.17 20.41
C CYS A 61 25.33 16.24 19.91
N LEU A 62 26.41 16.54 20.65
CA LEU A 62 27.68 17.21 20.35
C LEU A 62 27.67 18.61 19.67
N ASN A 63 26.53 19.05 19.13
CA ASN A 63 26.38 20.26 18.30
C ASN A 63 24.92 20.80 18.33
N ALA A 64 24.04 20.22 19.15
CA ALA A 64 22.59 20.34 19.04
C ALA A 64 21.90 20.48 20.41
N PHE A 65 22.16 21.62 21.06
CA PHE A 65 21.62 22.06 22.36
C PHE A 65 20.27 21.43 22.72
N GLY A 66 20.21 20.80 23.90
CA GLY A 66 19.01 20.16 24.38
C GLY A 66 18.97 19.96 25.89
N ASN A 67 18.10 19.05 26.33
CA ASN A 67 17.96 18.68 27.74
C ASN A 67 17.39 17.27 27.94
N SER A 68 17.48 16.41 26.93
CA SER A 68 17.08 15.00 27.06
C SER A 68 17.80 14.34 28.24
N THR A 69 17.20 13.26 28.75
CA THR A 69 17.82 12.42 29.78
C THR A 69 17.86 10.94 29.42
N THR A 70 17.06 10.54 28.43
CA THR A 70 17.00 9.19 27.88
C THR A 70 16.78 9.22 26.38
N GLY A 71 17.18 8.15 25.72
CA GLY A 71 16.99 7.89 24.30
C GLY A 71 16.84 6.39 24.06
N LEU A 72 16.96 5.96 22.81
CA LEU A 72 16.95 4.55 22.44
C LEU A 72 18.34 4.08 22.01
N GLY A 73 18.56 2.77 22.16
CA GLY A 73 19.78 2.10 21.73
C GLY A 73 19.62 0.59 21.85
N GLU A 74 20.58 -0.17 21.33
CA GLU A 74 20.53 -1.62 21.28
C GLU A 74 21.30 -2.24 22.46
N ASP A 75 20.80 -3.37 23.00
CA ASP A 75 21.56 -4.20 23.93
C ASP A 75 22.52 -5.17 23.20
N GLU A 76 23.30 -5.96 23.96
CA GLU A 76 24.22 -6.97 23.38
C GLU A 76 23.50 -8.12 22.63
N GLN A 77 22.17 -8.09 22.55
CA GLN A 77 21.30 -9.07 21.87
C GLN A 77 20.53 -8.44 20.69
N GLY A 78 20.65 -7.12 20.45
CA GLY A 78 19.92 -6.40 19.40
C GLY A 78 18.50 -5.97 19.79
N ASN A 79 18.13 -6.01 21.08
CA ASN A 79 16.85 -5.48 21.53
C ASN A 79 16.93 -3.97 21.76
N THR A 80 15.92 -3.23 21.30
CA THR A 80 15.75 -1.81 21.60
C THR A 80 15.50 -1.61 23.10
N VAL A 81 16.35 -0.83 23.75
CA VAL A 81 16.31 -0.52 25.19
C VAL A 81 16.45 0.98 25.43
N GLN A 82 15.82 1.48 26.50
CA GLN A 82 15.98 2.87 26.93
C GLN A 82 17.40 3.09 27.49
N VAL A 83 18.20 3.89 26.79
CA VAL A 83 19.57 4.23 27.18
C VAL A 83 19.65 5.64 27.77
N PRO A 84 20.65 5.95 28.62
CA PRO A 84 20.87 7.31 29.11
C PRO A 84 21.49 8.16 27.99
N LEU A 85 20.67 9.01 27.37
CA LEU A 85 21.06 9.95 26.30
C LEU A 85 20.80 11.38 26.79
N TYR A 86 21.87 12.12 27.00
CA TYR A 86 21.83 13.49 27.54
C TYR A 86 22.20 14.51 26.46
N GLY A 87 21.70 15.73 26.62
CA GLY A 87 22.04 16.90 25.80
C GLY A 87 21.37 16.98 24.43
N CYS A 88 20.68 15.92 23.99
CA CYS A 88 19.90 15.95 22.76
C CYS A 88 18.64 16.81 22.88
N PRO A 89 18.14 17.38 21.76
CA PRO A 89 16.92 18.18 21.75
C PRO A 89 15.71 17.40 22.26
N ASP A 90 14.94 18.05 23.13
CA ASP A 90 13.74 17.58 23.82
C ASP A 90 12.78 18.78 23.77
N THR A 91 11.67 18.65 23.03
CA THR A 91 10.87 19.81 22.58
C THR A 91 9.69 20.12 23.49
N ASP A 92 9.14 19.12 24.17
CA ASP A 92 8.03 19.26 25.11
C ASP A 92 8.45 19.15 26.59
N GLY A 93 9.64 18.60 26.86
CA GLY A 93 10.27 18.56 28.19
C GLY A 93 9.95 17.31 29.01
N ASP A 94 9.55 16.21 28.34
CA ASP A 94 9.33 14.90 28.94
C ASP A 94 10.63 14.25 29.48
N GLY A 95 11.73 14.37 28.73
CA GLY A 95 13.04 13.78 29.03
C GLY A 95 13.51 12.69 28.07
N ARG A 96 12.70 12.29 27.08
CA ARG A 96 13.12 11.60 25.84
C ARG A 96 13.82 12.58 24.88
N ALA A 97 14.60 12.08 23.93
CA ALA A 97 15.19 12.89 22.86
C ALA A 97 14.30 12.84 21.60
N ASN A 98 14.06 13.98 20.94
CA ASN A 98 13.21 14.12 19.74
C ASN A 98 13.40 13.04 18.66
N GLN A 99 14.64 12.55 18.50
CA GLN A 99 15.04 11.60 17.45
C GLN A 99 14.68 10.14 17.79
N ASP A 100 14.49 9.86 19.09
CA ASP A 100 14.21 8.55 19.67
C ASP A 100 12.78 8.48 20.21
N ASP A 101 11.96 9.49 19.93
CA ASP A 101 10.63 9.70 20.48
C ASP A 101 9.58 9.57 19.37
N ALA A 102 8.56 8.74 19.60
CA ALA A 102 7.43 8.59 18.69
C ALA A 102 6.52 9.83 18.67
N PHE A 103 6.50 10.63 19.75
CA PHE A 103 5.61 11.78 19.92
C PHE A 103 6.34 13.06 20.40
N PRO A 104 7.31 13.63 19.63
CA PRO A 104 8.20 14.72 20.09
C PRO A 104 7.54 16.09 20.42
N LEU A 105 6.22 16.14 20.60
CA LEU A 105 5.42 17.33 20.86
C LEU A 105 4.30 17.09 21.90
N GLU A 106 4.14 15.87 22.43
CA GLU A 106 3.11 15.51 23.41
C GLU A 106 3.73 14.77 24.62
N PRO A 107 4.06 15.49 25.73
CA PRO A 107 4.88 15.01 26.85
C PRO A 107 4.12 14.07 27.80
N THR A 108 3.21 13.28 27.26
CA THR A 108 2.56 12.16 27.92
C THR A 108 2.69 10.84 27.16
N GLN A 109 3.23 10.86 25.93
CA GLN A 109 3.59 9.69 25.15
C GLN A 109 5.07 9.77 24.76
N THR A 110 5.76 8.63 24.67
CA THR A 110 7.16 8.57 24.20
C THR A 110 7.50 7.34 23.36
N THR A 111 6.57 6.40 23.26
CA THR A 111 6.75 5.11 22.59
C THR A 111 5.43 4.71 21.96
N ASP A 112 5.54 4.21 20.74
CA ASP A 112 4.52 3.53 19.96
C ASP A 112 5.14 2.17 19.64
N THR A 113 4.57 1.09 20.18
CA THR A 113 5.17 -0.26 20.11
C THR A 113 4.76 -1.03 18.83
N ASP A 114 3.66 -0.67 18.17
CA ASP A 114 3.16 -1.38 16.98
C ASP A 114 3.00 -0.52 15.72
N GLY A 115 3.16 0.81 15.83
CA GLY A 115 3.33 1.76 14.72
C GLY A 115 2.04 2.42 14.23
N ASP A 116 0.96 2.37 15.02
CA ASP A 116 -0.37 2.85 14.60
C ASP A 116 -0.62 4.35 14.85
N GLY A 117 0.27 5.02 15.59
CA GLY A 117 0.18 6.44 15.93
C GLY A 117 -0.57 6.75 17.23
N PHE A 118 -0.97 5.75 18.02
CA PHE A 118 -1.40 5.92 19.40
C PHE A 118 -0.31 5.47 20.39
N GLY A 119 -0.17 6.16 21.51
CA GLY A 119 0.97 5.96 22.41
C GLY A 119 0.73 4.93 23.51
N ASP A 120 1.74 4.08 23.80
CA ASP A 120 1.70 3.00 24.79
C ASP A 120 1.15 3.41 26.18
N ASN A 121 1.31 4.68 26.57
CA ASN A 121 0.80 5.18 27.83
C ASN A 121 -0.70 5.50 27.72
N ILE A 122 -1.54 4.50 27.97
CA ILE A 122 -3.00 4.58 28.16
C ILE A 122 -3.48 5.67 29.16
N GLY A 123 -2.57 6.28 29.94
CA GLY A 123 -2.85 7.41 30.83
C GLY A 123 -2.57 8.81 30.26
N GLY A 124 -2.00 8.89 29.05
CA GLY A 124 -1.65 10.13 28.36
C GLY A 124 -2.76 10.70 27.46
N VAL A 125 -2.39 11.64 26.61
CA VAL A 125 -3.21 12.08 25.47
C VAL A 125 -3.17 10.97 24.42
N ASP A 126 -4.34 10.65 23.87
CA ASP A 126 -4.53 9.69 22.77
C ASP A 126 -3.75 8.37 22.95
N GLY A 127 -3.70 7.90 24.19
CA GLY A 127 -3.04 6.66 24.58
C GLY A 127 -3.88 5.42 24.26
N ASP A 128 -3.17 4.36 23.90
CA ASP A 128 -3.71 3.12 23.34
C ASP A 128 -4.21 2.13 24.41
N GLU A 129 -5.28 1.38 24.09
CA GLU A 129 -5.82 0.26 24.85
C GLU A 129 -5.22 -1.12 24.44
N CYS A 130 -4.48 -1.23 23.32
CA CYS A 130 -4.06 -2.50 22.69
C CYS A 130 -2.54 -2.74 22.53
N TYR A 131 -1.72 -1.72 22.22
CA TYR A 131 -0.24 -1.54 22.24
C TYR A 131 0.70 -2.63 21.69
N LEU A 132 0.15 -3.72 21.14
CA LEU A 132 0.86 -4.86 20.55
C LEU A 132 0.16 -5.36 19.28
N GLN A 133 -0.83 -4.63 18.79
CA GLN A 133 -1.61 -4.94 17.60
C GLN A 133 -2.27 -3.65 17.08
N PRO A 134 -1.86 -3.13 15.90
CA PRO A 134 -2.31 -1.84 15.37
C PRO A 134 -3.83 -1.72 15.27
N GLY A 135 -4.35 -0.53 15.56
CA GLY A 135 -5.76 -0.19 15.52
C GLY A 135 -6.06 1.18 14.92
N VAL A 136 -7.14 1.80 15.41
CA VAL A 136 -7.73 3.04 14.88
C VAL A 136 -8.33 3.89 16.00
N GLU A 137 -8.70 5.16 15.71
CA GLU A 137 -9.22 6.07 16.76
C GLU A 137 -10.52 5.55 17.42
N ASP A 138 -11.42 4.97 16.63
CA ASP A 138 -12.71 4.39 17.05
C ASP A 138 -12.68 2.84 17.00
N GLY A 139 -11.61 2.23 17.54
CA GLY A 139 -11.44 0.78 17.61
C GLY A 139 -12.34 0.07 18.62
N THR A 140 -12.35 -1.28 18.63
CA THR A 140 -13.21 -2.05 19.53
C THR A 140 -12.55 -2.22 20.92
N PRO A 141 -13.15 -1.70 22.03
CA PRO A 141 -12.55 -1.78 23.36
C PRO A 141 -12.52 -3.22 23.90
N LEU A 142 -11.32 -3.74 24.16
CA LEU A 142 -11.11 -5.04 24.80
C LEU A 142 -11.65 -5.09 26.23
N ILE A 143 -11.72 -3.94 26.92
CA ILE A 143 -12.26 -3.83 28.27
C ILE A 143 -13.67 -3.19 28.20
N ALA A 144 -14.65 -3.83 28.84
CA ALA A 144 -16.04 -3.34 28.84
C ALA A 144 -16.17 -1.97 29.56
N GLY A 145 -16.13 -0.90 28.78
CA GLY A 145 -16.09 0.49 29.25
C GLY A 145 -14.72 1.19 29.13
N GLY A 146 -13.80 0.62 28.34
CA GLY A 146 -12.63 1.30 27.78
C GLY A 146 -12.99 2.29 26.67
N THR A 147 -11.99 2.76 25.95
CA THR A 147 -12.11 3.73 24.84
C THR A 147 -11.98 3.08 23.47
N GLY A 148 -11.26 1.96 23.34
CA GLY A 148 -11.10 1.24 22.07
C GLY A 148 -10.14 1.88 21.07
N ARG A 149 -9.75 3.14 21.27
CA ARG A 149 -8.65 3.80 20.56
C ARG A 149 -7.37 2.95 20.57
N GLY A 150 -6.77 2.82 19.38
CA GLY A 150 -5.60 1.98 19.08
C GLY A 150 -5.87 0.48 19.13
N CYS A 151 -7.10 0.05 19.42
CA CYS A 151 -7.50 -1.33 19.21
C CYS A 151 -8.00 -1.60 17.78
N PRO A 152 -7.82 -2.83 17.27
CA PRO A 152 -8.49 -3.28 16.05
C PRO A 152 -10.02 -3.21 16.17
N GLN A 153 -10.69 -3.08 15.03
CA GLN A 153 -12.12 -3.31 14.93
C GLN A 153 -12.40 -4.82 14.88
N PHE A 154 -13.22 -5.33 15.81
CA PHE A 154 -13.53 -6.75 15.96
C PHE A 154 -15.00 -7.11 15.69
N ASN A 155 -15.80 -6.13 15.25
CA ASN A 155 -17.21 -6.27 14.86
C ASN A 155 -17.49 -5.73 13.45
N ASP A 156 -16.49 -5.71 12.59
CA ASP A 156 -16.59 -5.44 11.15
C ASP A 156 -16.82 -6.79 10.42
N LEU A 157 -17.88 -6.89 9.62
CA LEU A 157 -18.34 -8.17 9.03
C LEU A 157 -17.90 -8.34 7.56
N ASP A 158 -17.76 -7.25 6.84
CA ASP A 158 -17.41 -7.14 5.42
C ASP A 158 -15.99 -6.58 5.20
N GLY A 159 -15.43 -5.86 6.16
CA GLY A 159 -14.03 -5.41 6.18
C GLY A 159 -13.84 -4.01 5.58
N ASP A 160 -14.76 -3.08 5.84
CA ASP A 160 -14.71 -1.71 5.31
C ASP A 160 -14.19 -0.64 6.29
N GLY A 161 -14.01 -1.00 7.57
CA GLY A 161 -13.55 -0.10 8.64
C GLY A 161 -14.66 0.54 9.47
N VAL A 162 -15.94 0.21 9.24
CA VAL A 162 -17.08 0.64 10.07
C VAL A 162 -17.81 -0.58 10.65
N GLY A 163 -17.77 -0.73 11.98
CA GLY A 163 -18.31 -1.93 12.64
C GLY A 163 -19.87 -2.01 12.67
N ASP A 164 -20.38 -3.25 12.62
CA ASP A 164 -21.78 -3.76 12.64
C ASP A 164 -22.86 -2.95 13.40
N ASP A 165 -22.49 -2.21 14.45
CA ASP A 165 -23.41 -1.49 15.35
C ASP A 165 -23.63 -0.02 14.92
N ASP A 166 -22.70 0.57 14.14
CA ASP A 166 -22.75 1.95 13.62
C ASP A 166 -22.77 2.01 12.07
N ASP A 167 -22.44 0.92 11.38
CA ASP A 167 -22.61 0.73 9.94
C ASP A 167 -24.10 0.79 9.48
N ALA A 168 -24.32 1.37 8.29
CA ALA A 168 -25.61 1.47 7.61
C ALA A 168 -25.72 0.62 6.33
N CYS A 169 -24.62 0.02 5.86
CA CYS A 169 -24.44 -0.65 4.58
C CYS A 169 -23.79 -2.06 4.69
N PRO A 170 -24.39 -3.04 5.43
CA PRO A 170 -23.69 -4.25 5.94
C PRO A 170 -23.46 -5.38 4.91
N SER A 171 -22.98 -5.00 3.72
CA SER A 171 -22.34 -5.87 2.73
C SER A 171 -21.55 -5.03 1.72
N THR A 172 -20.63 -4.20 2.21
CA THR A 172 -19.68 -3.42 1.39
C THR A 172 -18.62 -4.33 0.75
N GLU A 173 -17.97 -3.88 -0.32
CA GLU A 173 -16.86 -4.61 -0.94
C GLU A 173 -15.55 -4.30 -0.22
N ALA A 174 -14.89 -5.33 0.33
CA ALA A 174 -13.68 -5.21 1.13
C ALA A 174 -12.58 -4.41 0.42
N GLY A 175 -12.14 -3.30 1.03
CA GLY A 175 -11.16 -2.37 0.45
C GLY A 175 -11.76 -1.24 -0.40
N ALA A 176 -13.08 -1.13 -0.53
CA ALA A 176 -13.73 0.07 -1.06
C ALA A 176 -13.60 1.26 -0.10
N THR A 177 -13.52 2.48 -0.61
CA THR A 177 -13.52 3.69 0.22
C THR A 177 -14.95 4.05 0.63
N VAL A 178 -15.24 3.96 1.93
CA VAL A 178 -16.57 4.23 2.51
C VAL A 178 -16.72 5.64 3.08
N ASP A 179 -17.97 6.05 3.26
CA ASP A 179 -18.32 7.22 4.05
C ASP A 179 -18.35 6.92 5.58
N ALA A 180 -18.70 7.92 6.39
CA ALA A 180 -18.71 7.81 7.85
C ALA A 180 -19.86 6.94 8.42
N VAL A 181 -20.56 6.15 7.59
CA VAL A 181 -21.55 5.14 8.00
C VAL A 181 -21.41 3.83 7.20
N GLY A 182 -20.23 3.53 6.66
CA GLY A 182 -19.92 2.25 5.97
C GLY A 182 -20.42 2.16 4.53
N CYS A 183 -20.94 3.25 3.94
CA CYS A 183 -21.47 3.20 2.58
C CYS A 183 -20.44 3.65 1.55
N ALA A 184 -20.08 2.76 0.62
CA ALA A 184 -19.34 3.09 -0.60
C ALA A 184 -20.25 3.75 -1.66
N LEU A 185 -19.64 4.36 -2.69
CA LEU A 185 -20.37 5.14 -3.71
C LEU A 185 -21.38 4.29 -4.51
N ASN A 186 -21.10 3.01 -4.75
CA ASN A 186 -22.03 2.09 -5.40
C ASN A 186 -23.26 1.67 -4.55
N GLN A 187 -23.24 1.95 -3.24
CA GLN A 187 -24.37 1.72 -2.31
C GLN A 187 -25.16 3.00 -2.03
N LEU A 188 -24.53 4.17 -2.16
CA LEU A 188 -25.13 5.48 -1.90
C LEU A 188 -25.98 5.96 -3.10
N ASP A 189 -27.09 6.65 -2.81
CA ASP A 189 -27.99 7.30 -3.78
C ASP A 189 -28.38 8.66 -3.18
N SER A 190 -27.63 9.70 -3.53
CA SER A 190 -27.67 11.02 -2.88
C SER A 190 -28.93 11.84 -3.19
N ASP A 191 -29.57 11.64 -4.34
CA ASP A 191 -30.77 12.40 -4.74
C ASP A 191 -32.08 11.59 -4.86
N ASN A 192 -31.97 10.26 -4.74
CA ASN A 192 -33.05 9.27 -4.67
C ASN A 192 -33.80 9.04 -5.99
N ASP A 193 -33.13 9.22 -7.14
CA ASP A 193 -33.71 8.85 -8.44
C ASP A 193 -33.61 7.35 -8.80
N GLY A 194 -32.70 6.61 -8.15
CA GLY A 194 -32.53 5.16 -8.28
C GLY A 194 -31.32 4.68 -9.08
N VAL A 195 -30.36 5.56 -9.39
CA VAL A 195 -28.96 5.21 -9.72
C VAL A 195 -28.07 5.51 -8.50
N ASN A 196 -26.94 4.81 -8.36
CA ASN A 196 -26.01 5.04 -7.25
C ASN A 196 -25.00 6.16 -7.59
N ASP A 197 -24.33 6.72 -6.59
CA ASP A 197 -23.42 7.87 -6.73
C ASP A 197 -22.13 7.56 -7.55
N GLU A 198 -21.84 6.28 -7.87
CA GLU A 198 -20.73 5.85 -8.74
C GLU A 198 -21.15 5.78 -10.23
N ASP A 199 -22.37 5.30 -10.50
CA ASP A 199 -22.99 5.18 -11.84
C ASP A 199 -23.72 6.47 -12.29
N ASP A 200 -24.05 7.38 -11.37
CA ASP A 200 -24.82 8.59 -11.64
C ASP A 200 -23.95 9.71 -12.25
N ARG A 201 -24.37 10.16 -13.43
CA ARG A 201 -23.74 11.27 -14.16
C ARG A 201 -24.43 12.61 -13.93
N CYS A 202 -25.39 12.67 -13.01
CA CYS A 202 -26.25 13.81 -12.74
C CYS A 202 -26.62 14.00 -11.24
N PRO A 203 -25.67 14.19 -10.28
CA PRO A 203 -25.87 14.09 -8.80
C PRO A 203 -26.69 15.20 -8.11
N ALA A 204 -27.69 15.73 -8.80
CA ALA A 204 -28.66 16.71 -8.34
C ALA A 204 -29.94 16.66 -9.23
N THR A 205 -30.26 15.50 -9.79
CA THR A 205 -31.58 15.20 -10.36
C THR A 205 -32.65 15.43 -9.30
N VAL A 206 -33.81 15.89 -9.75
CA VAL A 206 -34.89 16.25 -8.83
C VAL A 206 -35.76 15.02 -8.58
N ASP A 207 -35.67 14.47 -7.37
CA ASP A 207 -36.58 13.49 -6.75
C ASP A 207 -38.01 13.52 -7.35
N PHE A 208 -38.48 12.33 -7.72
CA PHE A 208 -39.71 12.04 -8.49
C PHE A 208 -39.76 12.49 -9.96
N ARG A 209 -38.63 12.90 -10.58
CA ARG A 209 -38.52 12.93 -12.05
C ARG A 209 -38.33 11.52 -12.62
N THR A 210 -38.29 11.43 -13.95
CA THR A 210 -37.82 10.24 -14.66
C THR A 210 -36.40 10.51 -15.14
N ALA A 211 -35.43 10.03 -14.36
CA ALA A 211 -34.07 9.73 -14.81
C ALA A 211 -34.09 8.66 -15.92
N ASP A 212 -32.91 8.36 -16.48
CA ASP A 212 -32.73 7.22 -17.39
C ASP A 212 -32.03 6.02 -16.75
N ALA A 213 -30.81 5.68 -17.18
CA ALA A 213 -29.97 4.62 -16.63
C ALA A 213 -28.67 5.16 -16.01
N TYR A 214 -28.53 6.48 -15.94
CA TYR A 214 -27.34 7.21 -15.47
C TYR A 214 -27.76 8.48 -14.68
N GLY A 215 -28.87 8.41 -13.94
CA GLY A 215 -29.55 9.48 -13.18
C GLY A 215 -30.06 10.71 -13.96
N CYS A 216 -29.61 10.93 -15.19
CA CYS A 216 -29.91 12.20 -15.86
C CYS A 216 -31.39 12.38 -16.27
N ASP A 217 -32.08 13.38 -15.70
CA ASP A 217 -33.41 13.81 -16.18
C ASP A 217 -33.34 14.44 -17.58
N THR A 218 -34.42 14.24 -18.35
CA THR A 218 -34.70 14.86 -19.65
C THR A 218 -34.35 16.34 -19.82
N GLN A 219 -34.25 17.15 -18.75
CA GLN A 219 -33.75 18.51 -18.82
C GLN A 219 -32.21 18.59 -18.78
N GLN A 220 -31.55 17.89 -17.85
CA GLN A 220 -30.08 17.75 -17.81
C GLN A 220 -29.54 17.15 -19.12
N GLN A 221 -30.18 16.09 -19.63
CA GLN A 221 -29.85 15.46 -20.93
C GLN A 221 -29.96 16.38 -22.17
N ASN A 222 -30.35 17.65 -22.03
CA ASN A 222 -30.45 18.61 -23.13
C ASN A 222 -29.81 19.97 -22.79
N VAL A 223 -28.91 20.00 -21.79
CA VAL A 223 -27.96 21.10 -21.58
C VAL A 223 -26.64 20.76 -22.28
N ASP A 224 -26.00 21.81 -22.77
CA ASP A 224 -24.71 21.89 -23.43
C ASP A 224 -24.23 23.29 -23.00
N SER A 225 -23.32 23.33 -22.01
CA SER A 225 -23.04 24.52 -21.20
C SER A 225 -21.95 25.45 -21.76
N ASP A 226 -21.04 24.94 -22.59
CA ASP A 226 -19.96 25.70 -23.24
C ASP A 226 -20.08 25.78 -24.78
N GLU A 227 -21.11 25.15 -25.36
CA GLU A 227 -21.43 25.08 -26.79
C GLU A 227 -20.41 24.27 -27.64
N ASP A 228 -19.72 23.28 -27.06
CA ASP A 228 -18.74 22.42 -27.76
C ASP A 228 -19.39 21.39 -28.73
N GLY A 229 -20.56 20.85 -28.36
CA GLY A 229 -21.34 19.86 -29.11
C GLY A 229 -21.54 18.51 -28.43
N VAL A 230 -20.93 18.27 -27.27
CA VAL A 230 -21.30 17.25 -26.30
C VAL A 230 -22.36 17.86 -25.37
N ARG A 231 -22.70 17.25 -24.24
CA ARG A 231 -23.77 17.67 -23.32
C ARG A 231 -23.30 17.45 -21.91
N ASP A 232 -23.68 18.30 -20.96
CA ASP A 232 -23.22 18.31 -19.56
C ASP A 232 -23.24 16.93 -18.85
N ALA A 233 -24.12 16.01 -19.28
CA ALA A 233 -24.25 14.65 -18.77
C ALA A 233 -23.32 13.60 -19.42
N ASP A 234 -22.85 13.85 -20.65
CA ASP A 234 -21.96 12.99 -21.45
C ASP A 234 -20.54 13.59 -21.58
N ASP A 235 -20.27 14.69 -20.88
CA ASP A 235 -19.10 15.55 -21.03
C ASP A 235 -18.18 15.45 -19.79
N LEU A 236 -16.91 15.11 -20.03
CA LEU A 236 -15.86 15.00 -19.00
C LEU A 236 -15.09 16.31 -18.80
N CYS A 237 -15.31 17.33 -19.64
CA CYS A 237 -14.55 18.57 -19.68
C CYS A 237 -15.43 19.84 -19.74
N PRO A 238 -16.25 20.17 -18.70
CA PRO A 238 -17.39 21.12 -18.79
C PRO A 238 -17.08 22.63 -18.95
N ASN A 239 -15.91 22.97 -19.47
CA ASN A 239 -15.46 24.34 -19.79
C ASN A 239 -14.56 24.34 -21.05
N THR A 240 -14.78 23.41 -21.99
CA THR A 240 -13.97 23.25 -23.20
C THR A 240 -14.03 24.51 -24.08
N PRO A 241 -12.90 25.05 -24.57
CA PRO A 241 -12.92 26.27 -25.37
C PRO A 241 -13.67 26.09 -26.69
N THR A 242 -14.78 26.81 -26.87
CA THR A 242 -15.64 26.84 -28.08
C THR A 242 -14.95 27.33 -29.39
N ALA A 243 -13.62 27.41 -29.39
CA ALA A 243 -12.78 27.70 -30.56
C ALA A 243 -11.97 26.49 -31.04
N ASP A 244 -11.75 25.51 -30.17
CA ASP A 244 -11.02 24.27 -30.43
C ASP A 244 -12.01 23.14 -30.77
N ALA A 245 -11.50 21.94 -31.03
CA ALA A 245 -12.32 20.78 -31.40
C ALA A 245 -12.32 19.76 -30.26
N ALA A 246 -13.44 19.65 -29.57
CA ALA A 246 -13.72 18.57 -28.64
C ALA A 246 -13.82 17.21 -29.35
N ASP A 247 -13.68 16.14 -28.57
CA ASP A 247 -13.76 14.76 -29.02
C ASP A 247 -15.15 14.12 -28.77
N ALA A 248 -15.20 12.83 -28.43
CA ALA A 248 -16.44 12.12 -28.12
C ALA A 248 -16.87 12.25 -26.64
N THR A 249 -16.02 12.84 -25.80
CA THR A 249 -16.11 12.98 -24.34
C THR A 249 -16.11 14.45 -23.89
N GLY A 250 -16.23 15.38 -24.84
CA GLY A 250 -16.27 16.83 -24.59
C GLY A 250 -14.90 17.49 -24.42
N CYS A 251 -13.82 16.71 -24.41
CA CYS A 251 -12.48 17.22 -24.14
C CYS A 251 -11.74 17.63 -25.42
N ALA A 252 -11.19 18.85 -25.43
CA ALA A 252 -10.24 19.26 -26.47
C ALA A 252 -8.81 18.79 -26.13
N ALA A 253 -7.94 18.67 -27.15
CA ALA A 253 -6.53 18.31 -27.01
C ALA A 253 -5.72 19.21 -26.04
N SER A 254 -6.22 20.42 -25.73
CA SER A 254 -5.66 21.36 -24.75
C SER A 254 -6.10 21.12 -23.30
N GLN A 255 -6.84 20.04 -23.04
CA GLN A 255 -7.36 19.60 -21.74
C GLN A 255 -7.17 18.10 -21.49
N ARG A 256 -6.91 17.32 -22.55
CA ARG A 256 -6.59 15.90 -22.47
C ARG A 256 -5.08 15.71 -22.33
N ASP A 257 -4.74 14.66 -21.61
CA ASP A 257 -3.43 14.08 -21.41
C ASP A 257 -3.67 12.57 -21.57
N THR A 258 -3.12 11.96 -22.63
CA THR A 258 -3.56 10.64 -23.11
C THR A 258 -2.78 9.49 -22.47
N ASP A 259 -1.54 9.75 -22.08
CA ASP A 259 -0.57 8.86 -21.44
C ASP A 259 -0.38 9.17 -19.94
N GLY A 260 -0.75 10.36 -19.48
CA GLY A 260 -0.78 10.74 -18.06
C GLY A 260 0.52 11.35 -17.53
N ASP A 261 1.33 11.99 -18.39
CA ASP A 261 2.64 12.53 -18.02
C ASP A 261 2.63 13.99 -17.54
N GLY A 262 1.47 14.65 -17.61
CA GLY A 262 1.28 16.05 -17.23
C GLY A 262 1.36 17.05 -18.40
N VAL A 263 1.62 16.60 -19.62
CA VAL A 263 1.66 17.43 -20.84
C VAL A 263 0.45 17.13 -21.72
N THR A 264 -0.38 18.14 -22.00
CA THR A 264 -1.61 17.95 -22.79
C THR A 264 -1.33 17.66 -24.27
N ASP A 265 -2.15 16.82 -24.91
CA ASP A 265 -2.04 16.37 -26.33
C ASP A 265 -1.78 17.50 -27.37
N ALA A 266 -2.11 18.75 -27.04
CA ALA A 266 -1.95 19.92 -27.91
C ALA A 266 -0.53 20.51 -27.94
N ASP A 267 0.22 20.34 -26.85
CA ASP A 267 1.62 20.81 -26.70
C ASP A 267 2.62 19.64 -26.60
N ASP A 268 2.14 18.43 -26.32
CA ASP A 268 2.89 17.16 -26.42
C ASP A 268 3.39 16.84 -27.86
N LEU A 269 4.54 16.19 -27.93
CA LEU A 269 5.21 15.69 -29.14
C LEU A 269 5.48 14.17 -29.12
N CYS A 270 5.27 13.50 -27.98
CA CYS A 270 5.57 12.11 -27.70
C CYS A 270 4.37 11.36 -27.02
N PRO A 271 3.18 11.23 -27.66
CA PRO A 271 1.93 10.75 -27.03
C PRO A 271 1.85 9.22 -26.86
N ALA A 272 2.93 8.66 -26.33
CA ALA A 272 3.05 7.35 -25.71
C ALA A 272 4.33 7.34 -24.84
N SER A 273 4.49 8.34 -23.97
CA SER A 273 5.52 8.36 -22.94
C SER A 273 5.27 7.22 -21.94
N LYS A 274 6.31 6.79 -21.19
CA LYS A 274 6.15 5.71 -20.19
C LYS A 274 5.73 6.34 -18.86
N PRO A 275 4.55 6.02 -18.29
CA PRO A 275 4.11 6.59 -17.02
C PRO A 275 5.15 6.42 -15.92
N GLY A 276 5.29 7.44 -15.08
CA GLY A 276 6.30 7.52 -14.01
C GLY A 276 7.62 8.18 -14.43
N PHE A 277 8.01 8.13 -15.70
CA PHE A 277 9.25 8.80 -16.14
C PHE A 277 9.09 10.33 -16.18
N PRO A 278 10.12 11.10 -15.74
CA PRO A 278 10.12 12.55 -15.93
C PRO A 278 10.16 12.95 -17.40
N VAL A 279 9.17 13.73 -17.84
CA VAL A 279 9.09 14.29 -19.19
C VAL A 279 9.47 15.78 -19.20
N ASP A 280 9.98 16.22 -20.35
CA ASP A 280 10.28 17.62 -20.61
C ASP A 280 9.01 18.42 -20.94
N SER A 281 9.16 19.72 -21.19
CA SER A 281 8.06 20.63 -21.58
C SER A 281 7.35 20.31 -22.92
N THR A 282 7.60 19.15 -23.52
CA THR A 282 7.00 18.65 -24.77
C THR A 282 6.53 17.19 -24.69
N GLY A 283 6.36 16.61 -23.48
CA GLY A 283 5.87 15.23 -23.27
C GLY A 283 6.89 14.14 -23.62
N CYS A 284 8.05 14.53 -24.13
CA CYS A 284 9.14 13.60 -24.41
C CYS A 284 10.00 13.40 -23.16
N LEU A 285 10.42 12.15 -22.91
CA LEU A 285 11.36 11.78 -21.85
C LEU A 285 12.52 12.79 -21.74
N ASP A 286 12.75 13.33 -20.55
CA ASP A 286 13.90 14.21 -20.33
C ASP A 286 15.19 13.37 -20.38
N GLU A 287 16.08 13.66 -21.35
CA GLU A 287 17.37 12.98 -21.51
C GLU A 287 18.32 13.13 -20.29
N THR A 288 17.95 13.95 -19.29
CA THR A 288 18.65 14.08 -18.00
C THR A 288 17.98 13.36 -16.82
N ALA A 289 16.76 12.84 -16.98
CA ALA A 289 16.01 12.16 -15.91
C ALA A 289 16.75 10.93 -15.34
N CYS A 290 17.44 10.18 -16.19
CA CYS A 290 18.18 8.99 -15.78
C CYS A 290 19.53 9.29 -15.09
N GLU A 291 19.89 10.56 -14.88
CA GLU A 291 21.03 10.92 -14.00
C GLU A 291 20.60 11.16 -12.54
N ASP A 292 19.28 11.24 -12.27
CA ASP A 292 18.71 11.26 -10.92
C ASP A 292 18.31 9.84 -10.48
N ASP A 293 18.22 9.61 -9.17
CA ASP A 293 17.60 8.42 -8.55
C ASP A 293 16.08 8.66 -8.50
N LEU A 294 15.29 7.74 -9.08
CA LEU A 294 13.85 7.92 -9.33
C LEU A 294 12.94 7.07 -8.43
N ASP A 295 13.45 5.99 -7.83
CA ASP A 295 12.68 5.04 -7.01
C ASP A 295 13.29 4.79 -5.61
N GLY A 296 14.53 5.22 -5.37
CA GLY A 296 15.15 5.36 -4.05
C GLY A 296 16.10 4.23 -3.63
N ASP A 297 16.70 3.48 -4.55
CA ASP A 297 17.60 2.34 -4.24
C ASP A 297 19.09 2.72 -4.06
N ASP A 298 19.44 4.01 -4.07
CA ASP A 298 20.82 4.57 -4.11
C ASP A 298 21.59 4.31 -5.44
N VAL A 299 20.97 3.72 -6.47
CA VAL A 299 21.55 3.52 -7.82
C VAL A 299 21.02 4.60 -8.78
N SER A 300 21.95 5.28 -9.47
CA SER A 300 21.61 6.38 -10.39
C SER A 300 22.61 6.48 -11.54
N GLY A 301 22.15 7.07 -12.65
CA GLY A 301 22.90 7.20 -13.90
C GLY A 301 22.27 6.39 -15.03
N CYS A 302 22.34 6.92 -16.25
CA CYS A 302 21.67 6.30 -17.39
C CYS A 302 22.32 4.95 -17.75
N PRO A 303 21.53 3.86 -17.96
CA PRO A 303 22.08 2.52 -18.12
C PRO A 303 23.01 2.41 -19.33
N ALA A 304 24.24 1.98 -19.07
CA ALA A 304 25.30 1.88 -20.05
C ALA A 304 26.16 0.64 -19.80
N TRP A 305 26.39 -0.15 -20.86
CA TRP A 305 27.12 -1.40 -20.84
C TRP A 305 28.01 -1.57 -22.09
N GLU A 306 28.93 -2.53 -22.05
CA GLU A 306 29.64 -3.05 -23.23
C GLU A 306 29.04 -4.43 -23.62
N GLU A 307 28.97 -4.74 -24.92
CA GLU A 307 28.54 -6.07 -25.39
C GLU A 307 29.67 -7.11 -25.20
N GLY A 308 29.37 -8.22 -24.52
CA GLY A 308 30.30 -9.35 -24.32
C GLY A 308 30.43 -10.27 -25.54
N ASP A 309 31.55 -11.01 -25.62
CA ASP A 309 31.81 -12.01 -26.68
C ASP A 309 30.73 -13.14 -26.77
N ASN A 310 29.87 -13.25 -25.75
CA ASN A 310 28.77 -14.21 -25.62
C ASN A 310 27.36 -13.59 -25.74
N GLY A 311 27.24 -12.27 -25.95
CA GLY A 311 25.94 -11.57 -26.09
C GLY A 311 25.47 -10.85 -24.83
N LEU A 312 25.94 -11.26 -23.65
CA LEU A 312 25.62 -10.62 -22.36
C LEU A 312 26.11 -9.17 -22.28
N ARG A 313 25.44 -8.36 -21.45
CA ARG A 313 25.89 -7.04 -21.03
C ARG A 313 27.04 -7.19 -20.03
N VAL A 314 28.13 -6.45 -20.22
CA VAL A 314 29.29 -6.45 -19.30
C VAL A 314 29.74 -5.03 -19.01
N ASN A 315 30.42 -4.83 -17.88
CA ASN A 315 30.80 -3.50 -17.37
C ASN A 315 29.59 -2.56 -17.25
N GLN A 316 28.46 -3.07 -16.73
CA GLN A 316 27.23 -2.31 -16.52
C GLN A 316 27.48 -1.14 -15.54
N THR A 317 26.82 -0.01 -15.82
CA THR A 317 26.89 1.24 -15.06
C THR A 317 25.60 2.02 -15.26
N GLY A 318 25.17 2.76 -14.24
CA GLY A 318 23.81 3.28 -14.18
C GLY A 318 22.81 2.18 -13.81
N ASP A 319 21.55 2.57 -13.69
CA ASP A 319 20.44 1.70 -13.31
C ASP A 319 19.67 1.20 -14.55
N ALA A 320 19.35 -0.10 -14.59
CA ALA A 320 18.58 -0.74 -15.65
C ALA A 320 17.05 -0.56 -15.52
N PHE A 321 16.50 -0.30 -14.32
CA PHE A 321 15.04 -0.22 -14.08
C PHE A 321 14.61 1.03 -13.28
N PRO A 322 14.66 2.27 -13.85
CA PRO A 322 14.49 3.52 -13.09
C PRO A 322 13.06 3.88 -12.60
N LEU A 323 12.28 2.88 -12.17
CA LEU A 323 10.97 2.97 -11.51
C LEU A 323 10.70 1.76 -10.58
N GLU A 324 11.71 0.95 -10.24
CA GLU A 324 11.57 -0.32 -9.50
C GLU A 324 12.78 -0.54 -8.57
N SER A 325 12.75 0.06 -7.38
CA SER A 325 13.85 0.09 -6.39
C SER A 325 14.22 -1.25 -5.75
N THR A 326 13.84 -2.36 -6.38
CA THR A 326 14.27 -3.72 -6.05
C THR A 326 15.06 -4.40 -7.17
N GLN A 327 15.28 -3.73 -8.32
CA GLN A 327 16.04 -4.23 -9.46
C GLN A 327 16.88 -3.12 -10.10
N TRP A 328 18.18 -3.36 -10.33
CA TRP A 328 19.08 -2.35 -10.92
C TRP A 328 20.03 -2.87 -12.01
N ASN A 329 20.07 -4.19 -12.25
CA ASN A 329 21.00 -4.84 -13.18
C ASN A 329 20.29 -5.94 -13.98
N ASP A 330 20.63 -6.04 -15.27
CA ASP A 330 19.96 -6.89 -16.28
C ASP A 330 21.08 -7.48 -17.16
N THR A 331 21.53 -8.72 -16.87
CA THR A 331 22.83 -9.21 -17.39
C THR A 331 22.79 -9.73 -18.83
N ASP A 332 21.70 -10.33 -19.30
CA ASP A 332 21.61 -10.83 -20.68
C ASP A 332 20.84 -9.92 -21.63
N GLY A 333 19.94 -9.09 -21.09
CA GLY A 333 19.39 -7.93 -21.76
C GLY A 333 17.90 -7.98 -22.06
N ASP A 334 17.12 -8.88 -21.47
CA ASP A 334 15.75 -9.18 -21.86
C ASP A 334 14.67 -8.26 -21.28
N GLY A 335 14.91 -7.66 -20.10
CA GLY A 335 13.97 -6.81 -19.39
C GLY A 335 13.45 -7.35 -18.04
N TYR A 336 14.05 -8.42 -17.50
CA TYR A 336 13.92 -8.82 -16.09
C TYR A 336 15.24 -8.56 -15.33
N GLY A 337 15.15 -8.39 -14.01
CA GLY A 337 16.26 -7.95 -13.18
C GLY A 337 16.96 -9.10 -12.44
N ASP A 338 18.30 -9.03 -12.34
CA ASP A 338 19.13 -10.10 -11.80
C ASP A 338 19.02 -10.31 -10.27
N GLU A 339 18.42 -9.38 -9.50
CA GLU A 339 18.40 -9.46 -8.04
C GLU A 339 17.29 -10.43 -7.57
N PRO A 340 17.64 -11.57 -6.94
CA PRO A 340 16.72 -12.69 -6.73
C PRO A 340 15.59 -12.43 -5.73
N ASP A 341 15.75 -11.47 -4.82
CA ASP A 341 14.72 -11.07 -3.84
C ASP A 341 13.85 -9.90 -4.34
N GLY A 342 14.11 -9.38 -5.54
CA GLY A 342 13.41 -8.22 -6.12
C GLY A 342 12.15 -8.55 -6.95
N PHE A 343 11.45 -7.50 -7.40
CA PHE A 343 10.25 -7.61 -8.21
C PHE A 343 10.56 -8.26 -9.56
N GLN A 344 9.74 -9.25 -9.93
CA GLN A 344 9.88 -10.06 -11.15
C GLN A 344 11.32 -10.52 -11.45
N ALA A 345 12.07 -10.90 -10.41
CA ALA A 345 13.44 -11.36 -10.52
C ALA A 345 13.63 -12.44 -11.58
N ASP A 346 14.68 -12.29 -12.38
CA ASP A 346 15.05 -13.22 -13.42
C ASP A 346 15.57 -14.54 -12.82
N ALA A 347 15.02 -15.65 -13.30
CA ALA A 347 15.44 -16.99 -12.93
C ALA A 347 16.57 -17.55 -13.83
N CYS A 348 16.84 -16.90 -14.97
CA CYS A 348 17.87 -17.24 -15.94
C CYS A 348 18.84 -16.09 -16.34
N PRO A 349 19.56 -15.37 -15.42
CA PRO A 349 20.44 -14.18 -15.68
C PRO A 349 21.63 -14.27 -16.66
N LEU A 350 21.62 -15.24 -17.58
CA LEU A 350 22.62 -15.51 -18.59
C LEU A 350 22.00 -16.02 -19.93
N GLU A 351 20.68 -16.16 -20.04
CA GLU A 351 19.96 -16.84 -21.15
C GLU A 351 18.63 -16.18 -21.60
N ALA A 352 18.53 -14.85 -21.54
CA ALA A 352 17.57 -13.92 -22.16
C ALA A 352 16.28 -14.52 -22.74
N GLY A 353 15.16 -14.28 -22.07
CA GLY A 353 13.88 -14.91 -22.36
C GLY A 353 12.66 -14.00 -22.34
N THR A 354 11.49 -14.60 -22.19
CA THR A 354 10.20 -13.89 -21.99
C THR A 354 9.24 -14.63 -21.06
N SER A 355 9.64 -15.74 -20.44
CA SER A 355 8.77 -16.52 -19.55
C SER A 355 8.23 -15.67 -18.40
N VAL A 356 7.02 -16.00 -17.93
CA VAL A 356 6.43 -15.38 -16.73
C VAL A 356 6.17 -16.38 -15.60
N ARG A 357 6.30 -17.69 -15.85
CA ARG A 357 6.05 -18.74 -14.85
C ARG A 357 6.69 -20.08 -15.23
N SER A 358 7.03 -20.89 -14.24
CA SER A 358 7.32 -22.32 -14.41
C SER A 358 6.26 -23.19 -13.74
N LEU A 359 5.59 -24.06 -14.49
CA LEU A 359 4.62 -25.00 -13.91
C LEU A 359 5.28 -26.14 -13.12
N ALA A 360 6.57 -26.42 -13.32
CA ALA A 360 7.29 -27.49 -12.63
C ALA A 360 7.25 -27.37 -11.08
N ASN A 361 7.01 -26.17 -10.56
CA ASN A 361 6.68 -25.94 -9.14
C ASN A 361 5.45 -25.01 -8.93
N ASN A 362 4.77 -24.58 -10.01
CA ASN A 362 3.87 -23.42 -10.02
C ASN A 362 4.49 -22.23 -9.26
N LEU A 363 5.74 -21.92 -9.60
CA LEU A 363 6.50 -20.79 -9.08
C LEU A 363 6.68 -19.80 -10.23
N ASP A 364 6.61 -18.52 -9.92
CA ASP A 364 6.90 -17.48 -10.90
C ASP A 364 8.39 -17.54 -11.27
N HIS A 365 8.67 -17.37 -12.56
CA HIS A 365 9.94 -17.75 -13.16
C HIS A 365 10.12 -16.88 -14.40
N PHE A 366 10.70 -15.70 -14.17
CA PHE A 366 10.86 -14.67 -15.18
C PHE A 366 12.19 -14.86 -15.93
N GLY A 367 12.31 -14.19 -17.09
CA GLY A 367 13.52 -14.10 -17.92
C GLY A 367 14.11 -15.38 -18.52
N CYS A 368 13.47 -16.54 -18.33
CA CYS A 368 13.90 -17.77 -18.99
C CYS A 368 13.34 -17.89 -20.43
N PRO A 369 14.01 -18.65 -21.32
CA PRO A 369 13.55 -18.92 -22.67
C PRO A 369 12.10 -19.43 -22.75
N ASP A 370 11.35 -18.86 -23.69
CA ASP A 370 9.91 -19.03 -23.91
C ASP A 370 9.63 -18.94 -25.42
N ASP A 371 9.02 -19.97 -26.01
CA ASP A 371 8.68 -20.01 -27.43
C ASP A 371 7.41 -19.21 -27.81
N GLY A 372 6.78 -18.57 -26.82
CA GLY A 372 5.76 -17.53 -26.96
C GLY A 372 4.41 -17.88 -26.33
N ASP A 373 4.36 -18.82 -25.38
CA ASP A 373 3.17 -19.15 -24.61
C ASP A 373 3.17 -18.57 -23.17
N GLY A 374 4.33 -18.08 -22.72
CA GLY A 374 4.54 -17.44 -21.41
C GLY A 374 5.13 -18.36 -20.33
N TYR A 375 5.42 -19.62 -20.65
CA TYR A 375 6.10 -20.55 -19.76
C TYR A 375 7.55 -20.80 -20.19
N VAL A 376 8.31 -21.49 -19.35
CA VAL A 376 9.70 -21.86 -19.64
C VAL A 376 9.73 -23.00 -20.66
N ASP A 377 10.62 -22.90 -21.65
CA ASP A 377 10.85 -23.88 -22.72
C ASP A 377 11.10 -25.33 -22.23
N GLU A 378 11.59 -25.56 -21.01
CA GLU A 378 11.70 -26.92 -20.45
C GLU A 378 10.35 -27.39 -19.85
N PRO A 379 9.71 -28.44 -20.42
CA PRO A 379 10.34 -29.59 -21.07
C PRO A 379 10.25 -29.68 -22.62
N PHE A 380 9.58 -28.76 -23.31
CA PHE A 380 9.30 -28.87 -24.76
C PHE A 380 9.68 -27.62 -25.60
N PRO A 381 10.98 -27.33 -25.86
CA PRO A 381 11.46 -26.09 -26.51
C PRO A 381 11.12 -25.88 -28.01
N GLU A 382 10.09 -26.55 -28.55
CA GLU A 382 9.60 -26.38 -29.92
C GLU A 382 8.05 -26.56 -30.04
N ASP A 383 7.29 -26.57 -28.92
CA ASP A 383 5.83 -26.76 -28.92
C ASP A 383 5.11 -25.77 -27.95
N PRO A 384 4.66 -24.59 -28.45
CA PRO A 384 3.94 -23.54 -27.69
C PRO A 384 2.51 -23.92 -27.23
N SER A 385 2.31 -25.21 -26.98
CA SER A 385 1.08 -25.77 -26.45
C SER A 385 1.32 -26.88 -25.43
N GLN A 386 2.59 -27.17 -25.08
CA GLN A 386 2.97 -28.14 -24.06
C GLN A 386 4.11 -27.58 -23.20
N TRP A 387 3.82 -27.36 -21.92
CA TRP A 387 4.70 -26.64 -20.98
C TRP A 387 4.86 -27.37 -19.63
N LEU A 388 4.45 -28.65 -19.56
CA LEU A 388 4.49 -29.48 -18.35
C LEU A 388 4.49 -30.98 -18.72
N ASP A 389 5.27 -31.76 -17.96
CA ASP A 389 5.39 -33.22 -18.00
C ASP A 389 5.69 -33.72 -16.57
N ASP A 390 4.65 -33.94 -15.74
CA ASP A 390 4.80 -34.28 -14.30
C ASP A 390 5.49 -35.65 -14.09
N ASP A 391 5.15 -36.65 -14.92
CA ASP A 391 5.68 -38.01 -14.79
C ASP A 391 6.94 -38.34 -15.62
N GLN A 392 7.34 -37.40 -16.49
CA GLN A 392 8.58 -37.37 -17.27
C GLN A 392 8.68 -38.50 -18.31
N ASP A 393 7.59 -38.78 -19.03
CA ASP A 393 7.55 -39.73 -20.15
C ASP A 393 7.94 -39.12 -21.51
N GLY A 394 7.88 -37.77 -21.63
CA GLY A 394 8.12 -37.03 -22.86
C GLY A 394 6.86 -36.67 -23.67
N LEU A 395 5.69 -36.66 -23.04
CA LEU A 395 4.42 -36.14 -23.57
C LEU A 395 3.89 -35.03 -22.64
N GLY A 396 3.19 -34.05 -23.21
CA GLY A 396 2.79 -32.86 -22.47
C GLY A 396 1.40 -32.98 -21.82
N ASP A 397 1.29 -32.51 -20.58
CA ASP A 397 0.08 -32.62 -19.74
C ASP A 397 -1.08 -31.72 -20.19
N ASN A 398 -0.85 -30.72 -21.05
CA ASN A 398 -1.93 -29.88 -21.55
C ASN A 398 -2.78 -30.66 -22.56
N ALA A 399 -3.89 -31.22 -22.08
CA ALA A 399 -4.92 -31.93 -22.83
C ALA A 399 -5.55 -31.15 -24.03
N THR A 400 -5.17 -29.89 -24.26
CA THR A 400 -5.57 -29.10 -25.44
C THR A 400 -4.46 -28.86 -26.47
N GLY A 401 -3.20 -29.17 -26.14
CA GLY A 401 -2.02 -28.97 -26.99
C GLY A 401 -1.77 -30.08 -28.01
N THR A 402 -0.57 -30.09 -28.60
CA THR A 402 -0.16 -31.12 -29.56
C THR A 402 0.25 -32.41 -28.84
N ASN A 403 -0.19 -33.55 -29.37
CA ASN A 403 0.09 -34.91 -28.85
C ASN A 403 0.07 -35.06 -27.31
N PRO A 404 -1.00 -34.63 -26.63
CA PRO A 404 -1.04 -34.56 -25.17
C PRO A 404 -1.08 -35.94 -24.51
N ASP A 405 -0.60 -36.00 -23.26
CA ASP A 405 -0.86 -37.15 -22.41
C ASP A 405 -2.35 -37.20 -21.98
N LEU A 406 -2.86 -38.42 -21.83
CA LEU A 406 -4.17 -38.74 -21.25
C LEU A 406 -4.05 -39.34 -19.83
N CYS A 407 -2.83 -39.55 -19.35
CA CYS A 407 -2.50 -40.19 -18.08
C CYS A 407 -1.49 -39.48 -17.13
N PRO A 408 -1.40 -38.11 -17.02
CA PRO A 408 -0.31 -37.30 -16.40
C PRO A 408 0.31 -37.68 -15.04
N GLY A 409 -0.26 -38.65 -14.33
CA GLY A 409 0.25 -39.16 -13.06
C GLY A 409 0.75 -40.60 -13.17
N THR A 410 1.46 -40.96 -14.25
CA THR A 410 2.11 -42.27 -14.35
C THR A 410 3.16 -42.41 -13.25
N ALA A 411 3.35 -43.62 -12.73
CA ALA A 411 4.41 -43.84 -11.76
C ALA A 411 5.78 -43.65 -12.44
N LEU A 412 6.67 -42.84 -11.84
CA LEU A 412 8.04 -42.56 -12.32
C LEU A 412 8.89 -43.80 -12.70
N GLY A 413 8.51 -45.01 -12.27
CA GLY A 413 9.12 -46.29 -12.65
C GLY A 413 8.60 -46.91 -13.95
N ASP A 414 7.42 -46.50 -14.42
CA ASP A 414 6.70 -47.05 -15.58
C ASP A 414 6.56 -46.07 -16.76
N ARG A 415 6.96 -44.79 -16.62
CA ARG A 415 7.08 -43.80 -17.72
C ARG A 415 7.80 -44.32 -18.98
N ASN A 416 8.71 -45.30 -18.84
CA ASN A 416 9.40 -45.93 -19.96
C ASN A 416 8.59 -47.07 -20.65
N ARG A 417 7.30 -47.25 -20.31
CA ARG A 417 6.42 -48.35 -20.76
C ARG A 417 5.04 -47.88 -21.26
N VAL A 418 4.86 -46.57 -21.35
CA VAL A 418 3.69 -45.84 -21.85
C VAL A 418 3.34 -46.21 -23.30
N ASP A 419 2.16 -45.82 -23.77
CA ASP A 419 1.79 -45.91 -25.18
C ASP A 419 1.87 -44.54 -25.89
N ALA A 420 1.14 -44.34 -26.99
CA ALA A 420 1.16 -43.07 -27.75
C ALA A 420 0.31 -41.95 -27.11
N ASN A 421 -0.31 -42.22 -25.96
CA ASN A 421 -1.13 -41.29 -25.18
C ASN A 421 -0.75 -41.37 -23.68
N GLY A 422 0.54 -41.57 -23.40
CA GLY A 422 1.23 -41.62 -22.09
C GLY A 422 0.75 -42.62 -21.03
N CYS A 423 -0.35 -43.31 -21.26
CA CYS A 423 -0.85 -44.31 -20.32
C CYS A 423 0.04 -45.56 -20.28
N ALA A 424 0.64 -45.88 -19.12
CA ALA A 424 1.34 -47.15 -18.91
C ALA A 424 0.36 -48.34 -18.79
N PRO A 425 0.83 -49.60 -18.92
CA PRO A 425 -0.05 -50.79 -18.98
C PRO A 425 -0.86 -51.05 -17.70
N ILE A 426 -0.53 -50.36 -16.60
CA ILE A 426 -1.28 -50.42 -15.35
C ILE A 426 -2.47 -49.45 -15.32
N GLN A 427 -2.46 -48.37 -16.11
CA GLN A 427 -3.56 -47.41 -16.27
C GLN A 427 -4.53 -47.78 -17.41
N ARG A 428 -4.06 -48.51 -18.42
CA ARG A 428 -4.90 -48.89 -19.59
C ARG A 428 -5.76 -50.12 -19.34
N ASP A 429 -7.01 -50.04 -19.80
CA ASP A 429 -7.95 -51.15 -19.97
C ASP A 429 -8.43 -51.07 -21.43
N THR A 430 -7.80 -51.87 -22.30
CA THR A 430 -7.94 -51.74 -23.77
C THR A 430 -9.29 -52.21 -24.32
N ASP A 431 -10.07 -52.99 -23.57
CA ASP A 431 -11.37 -53.51 -24.03
C ASP A 431 -12.58 -53.22 -23.10
N GLY A 432 -12.32 -52.71 -21.89
CA GLY A 432 -13.30 -52.12 -20.98
C GLY A 432 -13.94 -53.10 -20.00
N ASP A 433 -13.28 -54.22 -19.67
CA ASP A 433 -13.82 -55.25 -18.78
C ASP A 433 -13.53 -55.03 -17.28
N GLY A 434 -12.58 -54.14 -16.94
CA GLY A 434 -12.17 -53.82 -15.58
C GLY A 434 -10.89 -54.52 -15.09
N VAL A 435 -10.21 -55.30 -15.93
CA VAL A 435 -8.81 -55.73 -15.75
C VAL A 435 -7.90 -54.87 -16.63
N ASN A 436 -6.75 -54.45 -16.13
CA ASN A 436 -5.81 -53.62 -16.89
C ASN A 436 -4.84 -54.46 -17.75
N ASP A 437 -4.24 -53.83 -18.77
CA ASP A 437 -3.33 -54.48 -19.74
C ASP A 437 -2.17 -55.25 -19.09
N GLU A 438 -1.77 -54.91 -17.85
CA GLU A 438 -0.68 -55.59 -17.12
C GLU A 438 -1.11 -56.87 -16.38
N PHE A 439 -2.36 -56.96 -15.93
CA PHE A 439 -2.88 -58.15 -15.23
C PHE A 439 -3.81 -59.04 -16.08
N ASP A 440 -4.26 -58.56 -17.23
CA ASP A 440 -5.01 -59.35 -18.20
C ASP A 440 -4.07 -60.19 -19.11
N GLN A 441 -4.45 -61.45 -19.36
CA GLN A 441 -3.80 -62.33 -20.33
C GLN A 441 -4.38 -62.21 -21.76
N CYS A 442 -5.47 -61.46 -21.95
CA CYS A 442 -6.20 -61.28 -23.19
C CYS A 442 -6.52 -59.81 -23.62
N PRO A 443 -5.63 -58.78 -23.56
CA PRO A 443 -5.97 -57.31 -23.53
C PRO A 443 -6.63 -56.65 -24.75
N THR A 444 -7.64 -57.30 -25.34
CA THR A 444 -8.41 -56.95 -26.54
C THR A 444 -9.71 -57.78 -26.67
N VAL A 445 -10.06 -58.59 -25.65
CA VAL A 445 -11.12 -59.61 -25.68
C VAL A 445 -11.84 -59.66 -24.30
N PRO A 446 -12.93 -58.89 -24.11
CA PRO A 446 -13.56 -58.72 -22.80
C PRO A 446 -13.99 -60.02 -22.09
N LEU A 447 -13.79 -60.06 -20.77
CA LEU A 447 -14.17 -61.09 -19.79
C LEU A 447 -15.50 -61.83 -20.06
N GLY A 448 -16.56 -61.08 -20.42
CA GLY A 448 -17.90 -61.63 -20.60
C GLY A 448 -18.59 -62.12 -19.32
N ASP A 449 -19.74 -62.79 -19.47
CA ASP A 449 -20.60 -63.21 -18.34
C ASP A 449 -19.99 -64.31 -17.45
N ASP A 450 -18.98 -65.04 -17.93
CA ASP A 450 -18.41 -66.23 -17.27
C ASP A 450 -16.87 -66.31 -17.28
N GLY A 451 -16.16 -65.21 -17.56
CA GLY A 451 -14.70 -65.13 -17.65
C GLY A 451 -13.92 -65.37 -16.35
N PHE A 452 -12.59 -65.44 -16.49
CA PHE A 452 -11.66 -65.79 -15.41
C PHE A 452 -10.98 -64.56 -14.78
N ALA A 453 -10.38 -64.73 -13.60
CA ALA A 453 -9.75 -63.63 -12.84
C ALA A 453 -8.39 -63.15 -13.42
N ASP A 454 -8.11 -63.50 -14.67
CA ASP A 454 -6.98 -63.10 -15.50
C ASP A 454 -7.46 -62.49 -16.84
N GLY A 455 -8.63 -61.83 -16.80
CA GLY A 455 -9.32 -61.07 -17.88
C GLY A 455 -9.88 -61.92 -19.02
N CYS A 456 -9.18 -62.98 -19.42
CA CYS A 456 -9.63 -63.87 -20.49
C CYS A 456 -11.06 -64.45 -20.29
N PRO A 457 -11.93 -64.39 -21.31
CA PRO A 457 -13.25 -64.99 -21.25
C PRO A 457 -13.18 -66.52 -21.21
N ALA A 458 -14.18 -67.14 -20.59
CA ALA A 458 -14.22 -68.60 -20.51
C ALA A 458 -14.38 -69.22 -21.91
N VAL A 459 -13.49 -70.15 -22.25
CA VAL A 459 -13.59 -70.95 -23.47
C VAL A 459 -14.81 -71.87 -23.34
N GLY A 460 -15.96 -71.39 -23.82
CA GLY A 460 -17.25 -72.02 -23.66
C GLY A 460 -17.22 -73.52 -23.98
N GLN A 461 -17.42 -74.34 -22.94
CA GLN A 461 -17.28 -75.79 -23.03
C GLN A 461 -18.44 -76.41 -23.82
N GLY A 462 -18.29 -76.46 -25.14
CA GLY A 462 -19.25 -77.08 -26.04
C GLY A 462 -19.49 -78.55 -25.70
N ASP A 463 -20.76 -78.98 -25.75
CA ASP A 463 -21.19 -80.33 -25.40
C ASP A 463 -20.73 -81.38 -26.45
N ASP A 464 -19.52 -81.93 -26.28
CA ASP A 464 -19.11 -83.19 -26.88
C ASP A 464 -19.10 -84.33 -25.85
N THR A 465 -20.27 -84.97 -25.72
CA THR A 465 -20.57 -86.01 -24.72
C THR A 465 -19.89 -87.37 -24.97
N GLU A 466 -18.55 -87.40 -25.06
CA GLU A 466 -17.73 -88.62 -25.17
C GLU A 466 -17.30 -89.15 -23.78
N GLY A 467 -17.58 -90.43 -23.53
CA GLY A 467 -17.48 -91.02 -22.19
C GLY A 467 -16.06 -91.42 -21.77
N ILE A 468 -15.52 -90.79 -20.72
CA ILE A 468 -14.22 -91.18 -20.14
C ILE A 468 -14.33 -92.51 -19.38
N GLU A 469 -14.17 -93.62 -20.08
CA GLU A 469 -13.98 -94.94 -19.45
C GLU A 469 -12.59 -95.05 -18.80
N LEU A 470 -12.52 -95.14 -17.47
CA LEU A 470 -11.30 -95.50 -16.76
C LEU A 470 -11.53 -96.76 -15.90
N PHE A 471 -11.01 -97.90 -16.38
CA PHE A 471 -11.08 -99.23 -15.76
C PHE A 471 -12.49 -99.88 -15.59
N GLY A 472 -13.45 -99.53 -16.45
CA GLY A 472 -14.40 -100.51 -17.00
C GLY A 472 -15.48 -101.09 -16.08
N GLN A 473 -15.83 -100.44 -14.96
CA GLN A 473 -17.09 -100.63 -14.23
C GLN A 473 -17.60 -99.28 -13.70
N PRO A 474 -18.92 -98.99 -13.71
CA PRO A 474 -19.44 -97.71 -13.25
C PRO A 474 -19.51 -97.65 -11.71
N LEU A 475 -18.71 -96.76 -11.11
CA LEU A 475 -18.75 -96.50 -9.66
C LEU A 475 -19.82 -95.44 -9.36
N MET A 476 -21.02 -95.87 -8.95
CA MET A 476 -22.00 -94.93 -8.38
C MET A 476 -21.49 -94.33 -7.07
N VAL A 477 -21.57 -93.00 -6.96
CA VAL A 477 -21.42 -92.29 -5.68
C VAL A 477 -22.58 -92.68 -4.77
N VAL A 478 -22.27 -93.28 -3.62
CA VAL A 478 -23.22 -93.52 -2.53
C VAL A 478 -22.65 -92.94 -1.25
N VAL A 479 -23.48 -92.15 -0.55
CA VAL A 479 -23.09 -91.31 0.59
C VAL A 479 -22.55 -92.13 1.78
N GLY A 480 -21.41 -91.72 2.31
CA GLY A 480 -20.87 -92.17 3.61
C GLY A 480 -19.88 -91.14 4.16
N GLY A 481 -20.16 -90.57 5.33
CA GLY A 481 -19.40 -89.42 5.86
C GLY A 481 -18.29 -89.77 6.84
N GLY A 482 -17.28 -88.90 6.95
CA GLY A 482 -16.28 -88.95 8.02
C GLY A 482 -15.03 -88.08 7.83
N VAL A 483 -14.41 -87.70 8.95
CA VAL A 483 -12.99 -87.33 9.13
C VAL A 483 -12.46 -86.02 8.50
N GLY A 484 -13.13 -85.39 7.51
CA GLY A 484 -12.60 -84.18 6.86
C GLY A 484 -12.32 -82.97 7.79
N GLY A 485 -13.20 -82.68 8.74
CA GLY A 485 -13.15 -81.43 9.54
C GLY A 485 -12.06 -81.33 10.62
N LEU A 486 -11.29 -82.39 10.89
CA LEU A 486 -10.31 -82.41 11.98
C LEU A 486 -8.90 -81.97 11.56
N PHE A 487 -8.58 -81.95 10.26
CA PHE A 487 -7.23 -81.64 9.78
C PHE A 487 -6.99 -80.13 9.66
N GLY A 488 -7.95 -79.37 9.13
CA GLY A 488 -7.84 -77.90 9.00
C GLY A 488 -7.75 -77.17 10.34
N LEU A 489 -8.52 -77.62 11.34
CA LEU A 489 -8.50 -77.02 12.69
C LEU A 489 -7.15 -77.25 13.40
N LEU A 490 -6.47 -78.36 13.12
CA LEU A 490 -5.15 -78.68 13.67
C LEU A 490 -4.02 -77.84 13.03
N LEU A 491 -4.11 -77.53 11.73
CA LEU A 491 -3.19 -76.60 11.06
C LEU A 491 -3.33 -75.17 11.59
N LEU A 492 -4.56 -74.68 11.78
CA LEU A 492 -4.83 -73.34 12.33
C LEU A 492 -4.16 -73.15 13.70
N LEU A 493 -4.25 -74.17 14.57
CA LEU A 493 -3.64 -74.16 15.91
C LEU A 493 -2.11 -74.24 15.90
N ILE A 494 -1.47 -74.67 14.81
CA ILE A 494 0.00 -74.66 14.67
C ILE A 494 0.49 -73.25 14.31
N VAL A 495 -0.22 -72.55 13.42
CA VAL A 495 0.14 -71.18 13.01
C VAL A 495 0.04 -70.22 14.19
N VAL A 496 -1.10 -70.20 14.90
CA VAL A 496 -1.31 -69.32 16.07
C VAL A 496 -0.26 -69.57 17.17
N ARG A 497 0.22 -70.81 17.31
CA ARG A 497 1.22 -71.18 18.33
C ARG A 497 2.67 -70.85 17.95
N ARG A 498 2.93 -70.45 16.70
CA ARG A 498 4.25 -69.98 16.23
C ARG A 498 4.43 -68.47 16.37
N VAL A 499 3.33 -67.70 16.47
CA VAL A 499 3.36 -66.22 16.58
C VAL A 499 3.46 -65.74 18.04
N LEU A 500 3.05 -66.55 19.02
CA LEU A 500 2.96 -66.16 20.44
C LEU A 500 4.03 -66.82 21.34
N ARG A 501 5.29 -66.90 20.90
CA ARG A 501 6.37 -67.51 21.72
C ARG A 501 7.82 -67.18 21.31
N SER A 502 8.27 -65.93 21.50
CA SER A 502 9.71 -65.60 21.60
C SER A 502 9.94 -64.22 22.25
N SER A 503 9.72 -64.14 23.56
CA SER A 503 10.17 -63.07 24.45
C SER A 503 10.81 -63.73 25.68
N ASP A 504 11.53 -62.93 26.48
CA ASP A 504 12.10 -63.29 27.79
C ASP A 504 13.37 -64.17 27.69
N ASP A 505 14.54 -63.88 28.28
CA ASP A 505 15.02 -62.76 29.14
C ASP A 505 16.59 -62.71 29.15
N ASP A 506 17.17 -61.78 29.94
CA ASP A 506 18.53 -61.73 30.55
C ASP A 506 19.75 -61.15 29.76
N ASP A 507 20.10 -59.90 30.10
CA ASP A 507 21.37 -59.34 30.62
C ASP A 507 22.76 -59.56 29.96
N ASP A 508 23.48 -58.45 29.70
CA ASP A 508 24.73 -58.04 30.40
C ASP A 508 25.07 -56.56 30.06
N ASP A 509 25.74 -55.83 30.97
CA ASP A 509 25.98 -54.36 30.92
C ASP A 509 27.19 -53.90 30.06
N GLU A 510 27.23 -52.62 29.66
CA GLU A 510 28.33 -51.63 29.90
C GLU A 510 28.10 -50.30 29.12
N ASP A 511 28.09 -49.18 29.87
CA ASP A 511 28.35 -47.73 29.63
C ASP A 511 28.51 -47.20 28.16
N ASP A 512 27.99 -46.03 27.78
CA ASP A 512 28.40 -44.66 28.22
C ASP A 512 27.25 -43.60 28.30
N GLU A 513 27.49 -42.52 29.05
CA GLU A 513 26.62 -41.34 29.32
C GLU A 513 26.70 -40.27 28.18
N TRP A 514 25.61 -39.68 27.64
CA TRP A 514 24.64 -38.65 28.12
C TRP A 514 25.10 -37.17 27.97
N PHE A 515 24.13 -36.27 27.73
CA PHE A 515 24.10 -34.90 27.20
C PHE A 515 24.16 -34.84 25.66
N ASP A 516 23.07 -34.52 24.93
CA ASP A 516 22.16 -33.33 24.97
C ASP A 516 22.91 -32.09 24.39
N ASP A 517 22.32 -31.15 23.65
CA ASP A 517 20.96 -30.58 23.73
C ASP A 517 20.08 -30.74 22.44
N GLU A 518 18.91 -30.12 22.44
CA GLU A 518 17.76 -30.34 21.52
C GLU A 518 17.57 -29.19 20.49
N ASP A 519 17.09 -29.54 19.28
CA ASP A 519 16.50 -28.64 18.26
C ASP A 519 15.58 -29.47 17.32
N ASP A 520 14.79 -28.80 16.46
CA ASP A 520 13.80 -29.32 15.47
C ASP A 520 12.50 -29.97 16.03
N ASP A 521 11.40 -29.19 16.15
CA ASP A 521 10.05 -29.68 16.52
C ASP A 521 8.91 -29.05 15.67
N GLU A 522 8.47 -29.75 14.62
CA GLU A 522 7.22 -29.67 13.79
C GLU A 522 7.48 -30.50 12.48
N PRO A 523 6.50 -30.85 11.62
CA PRO A 523 5.04 -30.88 11.77
C PRO A 523 4.40 -32.27 11.49
N VAL A 524 3.27 -32.63 12.12
CA VAL A 524 2.39 -33.72 11.60
C VAL A 524 0.89 -33.45 11.79
N ARG A 525 0.22 -32.98 10.73
CA ARG A 525 -1.26 -33.03 10.62
C ARG A 525 -1.73 -34.45 10.24
N THR A 526 -2.91 -34.86 10.73
CA THR A 526 -3.51 -36.18 10.40
C THR A 526 -4.89 -36.06 9.74
N PRO A 527 -5.21 -36.85 8.68
CA PRO A 527 -6.47 -36.71 7.94
C PRO A 527 -7.62 -37.55 8.54
N ALA A 528 -8.70 -36.90 8.99
CA ALA A 528 -9.92 -37.55 9.45
C ALA A 528 -10.97 -37.72 8.32
N ARG A 529 -11.57 -38.91 8.22
CA ARG A 529 -12.49 -39.25 7.10
C ARG A 529 -13.85 -38.53 7.19
N ARG A 530 -14.25 -37.91 6.06
CA ARG A 530 -15.57 -37.30 5.81
C ARG A 530 -16.72 -38.32 5.96
N ARG A 531 -17.92 -37.84 6.32
CA ARG A 531 -19.19 -38.57 6.25
C ARG A 531 -20.30 -37.70 5.66
N GLU A 532 -21.17 -38.31 4.85
CA GLU A 532 -22.29 -37.64 4.19
C GLU A 532 -23.50 -37.41 5.13
N PRO A 533 -24.26 -36.32 4.95
CA PRO A 533 -25.62 -36.17 5.47
C PRO A 533 -26.68 -36.65 4.45
N ALA A 534 -27.69 -37.41 4.89
CA ALA A 534 -28.71 -38.00 4.02
C ALA A 534 -30.01 -37.17 3.92
N VAL A 535 -30.61 -37.14 2.73
CA VAL A 535 -31.89 -36.46 2.42
C VAL A 535 -33.10 -37.19 3.01
N ARG A 536 -34.12 -36.47 3.53
CA ARG A 536 -35.47 -37.03 3.72
C ARG A 536 -36.62 -36.00 3.69
N GLU A 537 -37.79 -36.45 3.24
CA GLU A 537 -38.95 -35.62 2.85
C GLU A 537 -40.01 -35.26 3.92
N THR A 538 -40.87 -34.34 3.49
CA THR A 538 -41.88 -33.48 4.13
C THR A 538 -43.12 -34.07 4.88
N LYS A 539 -43.83 -33.15 5.58
CA LYS A 539 -45.30 -33.04 5.86
C LYS A 539 -45.95 -33.91 6.98
N PRO A 540 -47.17 -33.56 7.50
CA PRO A 540 -48.07 -32.42 7.17
C PRO A 540 -48.57 -31.57 8.37
N MET A 541 -49.38 -30.52 8.08
CA MET A 541 -50.07 -29.63 9.03
C MET A 541 -51.28 -30.28 9.76
N PRO A 542 -51.90 -29.58 10.74
CA PRO A 542 -53.29 -29.13 10.52
C PRO A 542 -53.55 -27.62 10.78
N LYS A 543 -54.78 -27.17 10.47
CA LYS A 543 -55.20 -25.74 10.38
C LYS A 543 -56.30 -25.38 11.40
N ALA A 544 -56.39 -24.10 11.82
CA ALA A 544 -57.61 -23.27 12.06
C ALA A 544 -57.40 -22.23 13.20
N ARG A 545 -58.14 -21.10 13.32
CA ARG A 545 -58.83 -20.17 12.37
C ARG A 545 -59.27 -18.92 13.18
N ALA A 546 -59.24 -17.72 12.57
CA ALA A 546 -59.62 -16.41 13.15
C ALA A 546 -61.16 -16.26 13.46
N PRO A 547 -61.79 -15.12 13.87
CA PRO A 547 -61.32 -13.69 13.79
C PRO A 547 -61.89 -12.63 14.82
N VAL A 548 -61.70 -11.33 14.48
CA VAL A 548 -62.45 -10.08 14.82
C VAL A 548 -62.25 -9.35 16.18
N ALA A 549 -61.91 -8.03 16.11
CA ALA A 549 -62.67 -6.86 16.64
C ALA A 549 -61.76 -5.70 17.15
N ALA A 550 -62.26 -4.46 17.11
CA ALA A 550 -61.49 -3.24 17.43
C ALA A 550 -62.25 -2.27 18.35
N SER A 551 -61.53 -1.54 19.23
CA SER A 551 -62.03 -0.38 19.98
C SER A 551 -60.93 0.39 20.74
N GLY A 552 -61.07 1.71 20.84
CA GLY A 552 -60.51 2.59 21.89
C GLY A 552 -61.53 3.72 22.17
N PRO A 553 -61.19 4.86 22.82
CA PRO A 553 -60.06 5.19 23.71
C PRO A 553 -60.54 5.57 25.15
N PRO A 554 -59.63 5.84 26.12
CA PRO A 554 -59.31 7.23 26.53
C PRO A 554 -57.82 7.41 26.97
N GLY A 555 -57.29 8.59 27.38
CA GLY A 555 -57.83 9.96 27.40
C GLY A 555 -57.72 10.66 28.78
N GLY A 556 -56.89 11.72 28.92
CA GLY A 556 -56.70 12.50 30.17
C GLY A 556 -55.81 13.76 29.98
N GLY A 557 -55.83 14.72 30.92
CA GLY A 557 -55.30 16.10 30.72
C GLY A 557 -54.52 16.75 31.88
N PRO A 558 -54.20 18.09 31.80
CA PRO A 558 -52.91 18.65 32.25
C PRO A 558 -52.96 19.65 33.44
N PRO A 559 -51.78 20.18 33.87
CA PRO A 559 -51.47 21.63 33.79
C PRO A 559 -49.99 21.92 33.40
N GLY A 560 -49.50 23.12 33.02
CA GLY A 560 -50.10 24.43 32.73
C GLY A 560 -49.85 25.53 33.80
N ARG A 561 -49.41 26.78 33.52
CA ARG A 561 -48.93 27.50 32.30
C ARG A 561 -48.15 28.78 32.73
N LYS A 562 -47.25 29.35 31.89
CA LYS A 562 -46.81 30.78 31.90
C LYS A 562 -46.20 31.19 30.55
N GLY A 563 -46.20 32.48 30.17
CA GLY A 563 -45.80 32.92 28.82
C GLY A 563 -45.61 34.43 28.59
N PRO A 564 -45.21 34.84 27.35
CA PRO A 564 -44.65 36.16 27.00
C PRO A 564 -45.66 37.16 26.39
N PRO A 565 -45.22 38.41 26.16
CA PRO A 565 -45.06 38.95 24.79
C PRO A 565 -43.62 39.47 24.54
N GLY A 566 -43.18 39.82 23.32
CA GLY A 566 -43.85 39.81 22.01
C GLY A 566 -43.94 41.21 21.35
N GLY A 567 -43.47 41.37 20.10
CA GLY A 567 -43.48 42.63 19.34
C GLY A 567 -43.42 42.43 17.82
N GLY A 568 -44.05 43.32 17.04
CA GLY A 568 -44.35 43.12 15.61
C GLY A 568 -43.94 44.25 14.65
N PRO A 569 -44.34 44.19 13.37
CA PRO A 569 -43.64 44.82 12.24
C PRO A 569 -44.29 46.11 11.69
N PRO A 570 -43.64 46.75 10.69
CA PRO A 570 -44.33 47.52 9.66
C PRO A 570 -43.97 47.07 8.22
N GLY A 571 -44.79 47.47 7.24
CA GLY A 571 -44.52 47.30 5.80
C GLY A 571 -45.25 48.34 4.94
N ARG A 572 -45.21 48.18 3.60
CA ARG A 572 -45.62 49.12 2.53
C ARG A 572 -44.54 50.18 2.24
N LYS A 573 -44.26 50.61 1.00
CA LYS A 573 -45.12 50.77 -0.20
C LYS A 573 -44.35 50.58 -1.52
N ALA A 574 -45.06 50.28 -2.61
CA ALA A 574 -44.63 50.53 -4.00
C ALA A 574 -44.91 52.00 -4.43
N PRO A 575 -44.43 52.46 -5.62
CA PRO A 575 -45.23 52.29 -6.84
C PRO A 575 -44.44 52.00 -8.14
N SER A 576 -45.15 51.67 -9.22
CA SER A 576 -44.64 51.23 -10.53
C SER A 576 -44.59 52.34 -11.61
N ALA A 577 -44.04 51.95 -12.77
CA ALA A 577 -44.34 52.40 -14.15
C ALA A 577 -43.48 53.54 -14.78
N GLY A 578 -43.26 53.47 -16.11
CA GLY A 578 -42.52 54.53 -16.81
C GLY A 578 -42.49 54.50 -18.35
N GLY A 579 -41.71 53.60 -18.97
CA GLY A 579 -41.63 53.46 -20.44
C GLY A 579 -40.49 54.21 -21.18
N PRO A 580 -40.42 54.11 -22.52
CA PRO A 580 -39.21 54.32 -23.36
C PRO A 580 -39.39 55.52 -24.35
N PRO A 581 -38.76 55.69 -25.55
CA PRO A 581 -37.73 54.89 -26.27
C PRO A 581 -36.62 55.70 -27.03
N LYS A 582 -35.84 54.99 -27.91
CA LYS A 582 -34.97 55.48 -29.04
C LYS A 582 -33.52 55.89 -28.67
N SER A 583 -32.50 55.71 -29.53
CA SER A 583 -32.36 54.92 -30.78
C SER A 583 -30.87 54.76 -31.19
N GLN A 584 -30.57 53.73 -32.00
CA GLN A 584 -29.35 53.52 -32.82
C GLN A 584 -28.99 54.75 -33.73
N PRO A 585 -27.78 54.88 -34.40
CA PRO A 585 -27.00 53.76 -34.98
C PRO A 585 -25.45 53.86 -35.26
N GLN A 586 -24.90 52.72 -35.72
CA GLN A 586 -23.79 52.51 -36.71
C GLN A 586 -22.29 52.80 -36.40
N ARG A 587 -21.50 51.70 -36.46
CA ARG A 587 -20.19 51.47 -37.15
C ARG A 587 -19.18 52.63 -37.34
N SER A 588 -17.91 52.41 -36.90
CA SER A 588 -16.75 52.11 -37.79
C SER A 588 -15.36 52.05 -37.08
N LYS A 589 -14.50 51.11 -37.51
CA LYS A 589 -13.00 51.15 -37.41
C LYS A 589 -12.45 51.90 -38.66
N PRO A 590 -11.14 52.27 -38.85
CA PRO A 590 -9.92 51.82 -38.15
C PRO A 590 -8.81 52.91 -37.92
N ALA A 591 -7.56 52.46 -37.67
CA ALA A 591 -6.25 53.14 -37.91
C ALA A 591 -5.82 54.29 -36.95
N VAL A 592 -4.52 54.62 -36.74
CA VAL A 592 -3.22 53.90 -36.64
C VAL A 592 -2.11 54.92 -36.20
N ALA A 593 -1.00 54.47 -35.58
CA ALA A 593 0.30 55.16 -35.42
C ALA A 593 0.46 56.46 -34.56
N ALA A 594 0.84 56.27 -33.29
CA ALA A 594 2.18 56.54 -32.69
C ALA A 594 2.87 57.95 -32.61
N LYS A 595 3.64 58.10 -31.50
CA LYS A 595 4.86 58.94 -31.24
C LYS A 595 4.77 60.29 -30.47
N LYS A 596 5.30 60.26 -29.21
CA LYS A 596 6.26 61.23 -28.57
C LYS A 596 5.75 62.66 -28.18
N PRO A 597 6.52 63.47 -27.39
CA PRO A 597 7.33 63.17 -26.19
C PRO A 597 7.27 64.23 -25.03
N VAL A 598 7.77 63.84 -23.84
CA VAL A 598 8.57 64.61 -22.82
C VAL A 598 8.38 66.14 -22.62
N SER A 599 8.08 66.55 -21.37
CA SER A 599 8.65 67.78 -20.74
C SER A 599 8.57 67.86 -19.19
N GLU A 600 9.71 68.22 -18.59
CA GLU A 600 10.05 68.73 -17.23
C GLU A 600 9.22 69.94 -16.67
N PRO A 601 9.50 70.54 -15.46
CA PRO A 601 10.04 70.03 -14.16
C PRO A 601 9.49 70.72 -12.85
N ALA A 602 10.11 70.40 -11.69
CA ALA A 602 10.60 71.32 -10.62
C ALA A 602 9.85 71.61 -9.27
N ALA A 603 10.24 70.85 -8.22
CA ALA A 603 10.76 71.34 -6.90
C ALA A 603 9.77 72.09 -5.93
N PRO A 604 10.16 72.65 -4.74
CA PRO A 604 11.46 72.66 -4.03
C PRO A 604 11.49 72.61 -2.45
N LYS A 605 12.57 72.02 -1.88
CA LYS A 605 13.21 72.38 -0.56
C LYS A 605 12.37 72.10 0.73
N LYS A 606 12.93 71.93 1.94
CA LYS A 606 14.20 72.43 2.55
C LYS A 606 14.82 71.43 3.56
N ALA A 607 15.75 71.86 4.44
CA ALA A 607 16.72 70.96 5.12
C ALA A 607 17.35 71.49 6.46
N GLY A 608 17.83 70.59 7.35
CA GLY A 608 18.73 70.88 8.49
C GLY A 608 19.14 69.64 9.32
N ARG A 609 20.41 69.16 9.25
CA ARG A 609 21.60 69.50 10.09
C ARG A 609 21.53 68.99 11.55
N ARG A 610 22.31 67.99 11.99
CA ARG A 610 23.77 67.99 12.38
C ARG A 610 24.20 66.54 12.84
N ARG A 611 25.46 66.13 13.08
CA ARG A 611 26.84 66.49 12.62
C ARG A 611 27.93 65.61 13.34
N ILE A 612 28.67 64.74 12.62
CA ILE A 612 30.13 64.36 12.79
C ILE A 612 30.54 63.61 14.10
N GLU A 613 31.47 62.62 14.21
CA GLU A 613 32.43 61.81 13.36
C GLU A 613 33.16 60.78 14.31
N PRO A 614 34.19 59.96 13.95
CA PRO A 614 34.60 59.27 12.68
C PRO A 614 35.10 57.78 12.85
N ASN A 615 35.48 57.11 11.73
CA ASN A 615 36.62 56.17 11.45
C ASN A 615 37.20 55.17 12.50
N ALA A 616 37.83 54.02 12.17
CA ALA A 616 38.10 53.20 10.95
C ALA A 616 38.69 51.81 11.43
N ALA A 617 39.08 50.78 10.65
CA ALA A 617 39.44 50.58 9.22
C ALA A 617 39.14 49.11 8.77
N ALA A 618 38.89 48.83 7.47
CA ALA A 618 39.78 48.19 6.45
C ALA A 618 40.07 46.67 6.67
N GLU A 619 40.24 45.79 5.69
CA GLU A 619 40.64 45.78 4.24
C GLU A 619 39.78 44.71 3.49
N ASP A 620 39.62 44.50 2.17
CA ASP A 620 39.88 45.10 0.83
C ASP A 620 39.62 43.95 -0.22
N ASP A 621 39.03 44.04 -1.43
CA ASP A 621 38.19 45.08 -2.10
C ASP A 621 36.74 44.58 -2.45
N GLY A 622 36.41 43.70 -3.44
CA GLY A 622 37.16 42.98 -4.48
C GLY A 622 36.48 42.87 -5.89
N ALA A 623 35.53 43.75 -6.21
CA ALA A 623 34.93 44.06 -7.53
C ALA A 623 34.31 42.98 -8.49
N SER A 624 32.97 42.92 -8.54
CA SER A 624 32.17 43.25 -9.77
C SER A 624 30.74 43.66 -9.38
N GLY A 625 29.95 44.33 -10.25
CA GLY A 625 28.76 45.06 -9.79
C GLY A 625 27.51 45.03 -10.69
N GLY A 626 26.39 44.56 -10.12
CA GLY A 626 25.02 44.73 -10.62
C GLY A 626 24.21 45.76 -9.82
N PRO A 627 23.04 46.22 -10.31
CA PRO A 627 22.28 47.30 -9.69
C PRO A 627 21.45 46.83 -8.48
N THR A 628 21.99 46.98 -7.27
CA THR A 628 21.28 46.63 -6.03
C THR A 628 20.03 47.48 -5.82
N ARG A 629 18.86 46.86 -6.03
CA ARG A 629 17.58 47.38 -5.52
C ARG A 629 17.66 47.38 -3.99
N ARG A 630 17.38 48.52 -3.37
CA ARG A 630 17.32 48.62 -1.90
C ARG A 630 16.07 47.90 -1.41
N ARG A 631 16.18 46.60 -1.07
CA ARG A 631 15.14 45.84 -0.35
C ARG A 631 14.73 46.67 0.88
N ALA A 632 13.46 47.07 0.96
CA ALA A 632 12.95 47.79 2.10
C ALA A 632 12.60 46.77 3.18
N LYS A 633 13.24 46.85 4.36
CA LYS A 633 12.89 45.98 5.48
C LYS A 633 11.55 46.44 6.04
N VAL A 634 10.46 45.83 5.57
CA VAL A 634 9.10 46.11 6.03
C VAL A 634 9.00 45.67 7.49
N ASN A 635 8.62 46.60 8.35
CA ASN A 635 8.47 46.34 9.78
C ASN A 635 6.98 46.25 10.10
N VAL A 636 6.39 45.07 9.89
CA VAL A 636 4.99 44.78 10.20
C VAL A 636 4.77 44.95 11.70
N ASP A 637 3.70 45.67 12.08
CA ASP A 637 3.33 45.86 13.48
C ASP A 637 2.44 44.69 13.94
N LEU A 638 3.05 43.70 14.59
CA LEU A 638 2.35 42.49 15.03
C LEU A 638 1.24 42.76 16.08
N SER A 639 1.20 43.96 16.69
CA SER A 639 0.14 44.32 17.65
C SER A 639 -1.26 44.55 17.03
N MET A 640 -1.41 44.35 15.70
CA MET A 640 -2.71 44.32 15.01
C MET A 640 -3.38 42.94 14.95
N PHE A 641 -2.74 41.91 15.52
CA PHE A 641 -3.31 40.58 15.71
C PHE A 641 -3.54 40.36 17.21
N GLU A 642 -4.67 39.77 17.60
CA GLU A 642 -4.87 39.33 18.98
C GLU A 642 -4.05 38.04 19.23
N ASP A 643 -3.57 37.81 20.45
CA ASP A 643 -2.62 36.71 20.73
C ASP A 643 -3.17 35.33 20.30
N SER A 644 -4.48 35.12 20.45
CA SER A 644 -5.21 33.92 20.03
C SER A 644 -5.30 33.73 18.51
N GLN A 645 -5.09 34.76 17.71
CA GLN A 645 -5.08 34.69 16.23
C GLN A 645 -3.69 34.29 15.68
N THR A 646 -2.76 33.90 16.54
CA THR A 646 -1.38 33.57 16.16
C THR A 646 -1.29 32.34 15.26
N ALA A 647 -2.10 31.31 15.52
CA ALA A 647 -2.21 30.12 14.67
C ALA A 647 -2.84 30.48 13.32
N ASP A 648 -4.06 31.05 13.33
CA ASP A 648 -4.80 31.48 12.12
C ASP A 648 -3.94 32.35 11.19
N ARG A 649 -3.18 33.29 11.76
CA ARG A 649 -2.27 34.18 11.02
C ARG A 649 -1.12 33.38 10.39
N ASN A 650 -0.52 32.43 11.11
CA ASN A 650 0.58 31.64 10.58
C ASN A 650 0.12 30.71 9.45
N ALA A 651 -1.02 30.04 9.61
CA ALA A 651 -1.66 29.25 8.55
C ALA A 651 -1.99 30.11 7.32
N ALA A 652 -2.58 31.31 7.52
CA ALA A 652 -2.84 32.26 6.45
C ALA A 652 -1.55 32.83 5.81
N VAL A 653 -0.43 32.89 6.52
CA VAL A 653 0.88 33.24 5.93
C VAL A 653 1.40 32.10 5.06
N SER A 654 1.28 30.83 5.49
CA SER A 654 1.69 29.68 4.67
C SER A 654 0.91 29.62 3.38
N TRP A 655 -0.43 29.61 3.45
CA TRP A 655 -1.28 29.60 2.26
C TRP A 655 -0.96 30.73 1.26
N VAL A 656 -0.58 31.92 1.74
CA VAL A 656 -0.13 33.03 0.88
C VAL A 656 1.27 32.80 0.29
N VAL A 657 2.17 32.10 0.98
CA VAL A 657 3.45 31.65 0.40
C VAL A 657 3.20 30.63 -0.71
N ASP A 658 2.23 29.74 -0.56
CA ASP A 658 1.97 28.65 -1.53
C ASP A 658 1.23 29.17 -2.77
N GLU A 659 0.19 29.99 -2.58
CA GLU A 659 -0.55 30.70 -3.64
C GLU A 659 0.35 31.67 -4.44
N LEU A 660 1.27 32.39 -3.78
CA LEU A 660 2.32 33.17 -4.49
C LEU A 660 3.39 32.27 -5.13
N GLY A 661 3.43 30.98 -4.81
CA GLY A 661 4.30 29.96 -5.41
C GLY A 661 3.82 29.62 -6.82
N GLY A 662 2.56 29.18 -6.92
CA GLY A 662 1.84 28.92 -8.18
C GLY A 662 1.50 30.15 -9.03
N GLY A 663 2.25 31.26 -8.90
CA GLY A 663 2.09 32.47 -9.71
C GLY A 663 0.88 33.35 -9.36
N GLY A 664 0.20 33.11 -8.23
CA GLY A 664 -0.99 33.82 -7.79
C GLY A 664 -0.84 35.34 -7.74
N VAL A 665 -1.87 36.06 -8.16
CA VAL A 665 -1.84 37.53 -8.25
C VAL A 665 -2.21 38.15 -6.91
N GLU A 666 -1.29 38.89 -6.27
CA GLU A 666 -1.45 39.59 -4.96
C GLU A 666 -2.86 40.18 -4.70
N ARG A 667 -3.49 40.73 -5.74
CA ARG A 667 -4.81 41.37 -5.65
C ARG A 667 -5.95 40.37 -5.42
N THR A 668 -5.86 39.16 -5.97
CA THR A 668 -6.84 38.08 -5.77
C THR A 668 -6.70 37.55 -4.34
N ILE A 669 -5.47 37.25 -3.93
CA ILE A 669 -5.08 36.82 -2.58
C ILE A 669 -5.63 37.79 -1.51
N LEU A 670 -5.43 39.10 -1.70
CA LEU A 670 -5.96 40.13 -0.80
C LEU A 670 -7.50 40.17 -0.74
N MET A 671 -8.22 39.69 -1.76
CA MET A 671 -9.69 39.56 -1.70
C MET A 671 -10.11 38.24 -1.02
N GLN A 672 -9.41 37.13 -1.26
CA GLN A 672 -9.65 35.84 -0.59
C GLN A 672 -9.48 35.98 0.94
N LEU A 673 -8.39 36.61 1.42
CA LEU A 673 -8.18 36.92 2.84
C LEU A 673 -9.30 37.79 3.44
N GLN A 674 -9.85 38.74 2.66
CA GLN A 674 -10.96 39.57 3.11
C GLN A 674 -12.30 38.83 3.11
N SER A 675 -12.47 37.77 2.32
CA SER A 675 -13.65 36.87 2.41
C SER A 675 -13.54 35.85 3.56
N THR A 676 -12.34 35.41 3.95
CA THR A 676 -12.13 34.56 5.14
C THR A 676 -12.22 35.34 6.47
N GLY A 677 -12.43 36.66 6.41
CA GLY A 677 -12.78 37.50 7.56
C GLY A 677 -11.67 38.44 8.04
N TRP A 678 -10.47 38.39 7.47
CA TRP A 678 -9.39 39.30 7.84
C TRP A 678 -9.70 40.74 7.44
N SER A 679 -9.33 41.69 8.30
CA SER A 679 -9.41 43.11 7.92
C SER A 679 -8.45 43.44 6.76
N ALA A 680 -8.75 44.48 5.99
CA ALA A 680 -7.90 44.92 4.87
C ALA A 680 -6.51 45.45 5.29
N GLU A 681 -6.27 45.63 6.59
CA GLU A 681 -4.96 45.97 7.15
C GLU A 681 -4.21 44.67 7.56
N GLN A 682 -4.85 43.74 8.26
CA GLN A 682 -4.29 42.41 8.57
C GLN A 682 -3.98 41.59 7.31
N SER A 683 -4.86 41.62 6.30
CA SER A 683 -4.64 40.93 5.01
C SER A 683 -3.36 41.37 4.32
N ARG A 684 -2.98 42.66 4.48
CA ARG A 684 -1.72 43.20 3.97
C ARG A 684 -0.53 42.84 4.84
N ALA A 685 -0.69 42.84 6.16
CA ALA A 685 0.34 42.37 7.07
C ALA A 685 0.70 40.90 6.83
N ILE A 686 -0.28 40.05 6.53
CA ILE A 686 -0.08 38.64 6.13
C ILE A 686 0.73 38.55 4.81
N LEU A 687 0.35 39.32 3.78
CA LEU A 687 1.07 39.37 2.50
C LEU A 687 2.51 39.93 2.63
N ASP A 688 2.70 40.97 3.46
CA ASP A 688 4.01 41.55 3.77
C ASP A 688 4.91 40.57 4.58
N LEU A 689 4.32 39.67 5.39
CA LEU A 689 5.04 38.62 6.12
C LEU A 689 5.44 37.47 5.18
N ALA A 690 4.52 36.95 4.35
CA ALA A 690 4.79 35.90 3.38
C ALA A 690 5.89 36.31 2.37
N SER A 691 5.78 37.51 1.81
CA SER A 691 6.80 38.06 0.89
C SER A 691 8.14 38.41 1.57
N ALA A 692 8.16 38.64 2.88
CA ALA A 692 9.40 38.79 3.63
C ALA A 692 10.11 37.45 3.87
N GLY A 693 9.36 36.37 4.14
CA GLY A 693 9.91 35.02 4.34
C GLY A 693 10.67 34.51 3.11
N ARG A 694 10.08 34.66 1.91
CA ARG A 694 10.70 34.23 0.65
C ARG A 694 12.03 34.95 0.35
N SER A 695 12.26 36.15 0.88
CA SER A 695 13.52 36.89 0.74
C SER A 695 14.69 36.33 1.57
N GLY A 696 14.52 35.20 2.25
CA GLY A 696 15.54 34.53 3.07
C GLY A 696 16.14 33.24 2.51
N ARG A 697 15.63 32.72 1.37
CA ARG A 697 16.15 31.53 0.66
C ARG A 697 16.80 31.86 -0.71
N ASP A 698 16.96 33.17 -1.02
CA ASP A 698 17.61 33.77 -2.22
C ASP A 698 18.88 34.59 -1.86
#